data_AF-A0A6Q2XL66-F1
#
_entry.id   AF-A0A6Q2XL66-F1
#
_cell.length_a   1.000
_cell.length_b   1.000
_cell.length_c   1.000
_cell.angle_alpha   90.00
_cell.angle_beta   90.00
_cell.angle_gamma   90.00
#
_symmetry.space_group_name_H-M   'P 1'
#
loop_
_entity.id
_entity.type
_entity.pdbx_description
1 polymer ?
#
loop_
_entity_poly.entity_id
_entity_poly.type
_entity_poly.pdbx_seq_one_letter_code
_entity_poly.pdbx_strand_id
1 'polypeptide(L)'
;FPPSPSQDGRRLHGDRRLPVQASPLINRKPSDCLPYTAPKQAVRLRQRYVLGDSAMQQMAQSSVFLSGMAGLGVEIAKNIVLAGVKAVTLHDTKQCETKDLGCNFFIRQDDVLNHRKRVEAVHPRVAELNPYVHVDSSSFPLDLSTDLNFLRRYQCVILTEARLSLQKKVDEFCHSQQPPIRFIGCDTYGICARVFCDFGEHFEVSDPTGEEAKEIFIQNITLDDPGVVTCMDGRTHGLQTGQSILFREVNGMDQLNGTARQVTVLSPYSFAIGDTSGLQPYAHGGFFLLVKTPRTYSFETMEHQLCEPKVLTPDFSKPEAPLQIHAAMLALDDFQEEHNRLPNIGYKHTHTCTGDRYDGLRACIGESMCLELHKLRVFMVGCGAIGCEMLKNLALLGVGLAQNSGQVCMSDPDLIEKSNLNRQFLFRPHHIQKPKSSTAADATLEINPEMEIDAHLNKVCPATESIYNDLFYSRLHLVVTALDNVEARRYVDSRSVSNQKALLDSGTMGTKGHTEVIVPNLTESYNSHRDPPEEEIPFCTLKSFPAIIEHTIQWARDKFESAFAHKPSIYNMFWETHSSAESVLQRMQRRESLEGAFQVVKLLSRRPSQWEHCITMARLKFDKYFKRKALQLLHSFPLDTRLKDGSLFWQSPKRPPSPIEFDLTDRIETDENVKKPDQMKLSVSSEEEREAIAQLEEAIAADHVTLRMSPLIFEKDDDANGHMDFVAAASSLRARMYAIEVADRLKTKRIAGKIIPAIATATAAVAGLVSLELVKVAGGYGFESFNNCFFNLAIPVVVLTEAAPVRKTQIREDISFSIWDRWVVCGHQDFTLSNFINAVREQYGIEPTMVVHGVKMLYVPVMPGHNKRLKLT
;
A
#
# COMPACT_ATOMS: atom_id res chain seq x y z
N PHE A 1 15.01 -30.59 -63.85
CA PHE A 1 15.91 -30.71 -65.02
C PHE A 1 16.72 -29.40 -65.16
N PRO A 2 17.87 -29.40 -65.87
CA PRO A 2 19.04 -28.53 -65.59
C PRO A 2 18.89 -27.07 -66.09
N PRO A 3 19.83 -26.12 -65.80
CA PRO A 3 21.23 -26.34 -65.40
C PRO A 3 21.85 -25.49 -64.26
N SER A 4 23.05 -25.92 -63.89
CA SER A 4 24.11 -25.29 -63.07
C SER A 4 25.24 -24.75 -64.01
N PRO A 5 26.54 -24.55 -63.66
CA PRO A 5 27.27 -24.61 -62.37
C PRO A 5 28.34 -23.48 -62.18
N SER A 6 29.34 -23.76 -61.31
CA SER A 6 30.75 -23.27 -61.29
C SER A 6 31.07 -21.99 -60.51
N GLN A 7 32.22 -21.83 -59.82
CA GLN A 7 33.40 -22.68 -59.48
C GLN A 7 34.23 -21.95 -58.37
N ASP A 8 35.23 -22.46 -57.63
CA ASP A 8 35.81 -23.77 -57.25
C ASP A 8 36.65 -23.56 -55.94
N GLY A 9 37.28 -24.59 -55.36
CA GLY A 9 38.34 -24.48 -54.31
C GLY A 9 37.88 -24.81 -52.88
N ARG A 10 38.01 -26.02 -52.28
CA ARG A 10 39.12 -27.02 -52.11
C ARG A 10 40.17 -26.61 -51.05
N ARG A 11 40.83 -27.46 -50.24
CA ARG A 11 40.77 -28.91 -49.82
C ARG A 11 41.83 -29.08 -48.67
N LEU A 12 41.89 -30.06 -47.74
CA LEU A 12 40.98 -31.08 -47.18
C LEU A 12 41.63 -31.76 -45.92
N HIS A 13 40.81 -32.41 -45.07
CA HIS A 13 41.12 -33.52 -44.11
C HIS A 13 42.14 -33.40 -42.94
N GLY A 14 41.72 -33.99 -41.80
CA GLY A 14 42.56 -34.50 -40.71
C GLY A 14 41.68 -35.14 -39.62
N ASP A 15 41.85 -36.43 -39.31
CA ASP A 15 40.90 -37.23 -38.49
C ASP A 15 41.65 -38.13 -37.47
N ARG A 16 41.13 -38.22 -36.22
CA ARG A 16 40.95 -39.45 -35.39
C ARG A 16 41.00 -39.28 -33.85
N ARG A 17 40.11 -40.07 -33.20
CA ARG A 17 40.11 -40.64 -31.82
C ARG A 17 39.39 -39.90 -30.66
N LEU A 18 38.65 -40.74 -29.94
CA LEU A 18 37.78 -40.61 -28.75
C LEU A 18 38.46 -41.31 -27.54
N PRO A 19 37.83 -41.52 -26.36
CA PRO A 19 36.78 -40.78 -25.62
C PRO A 19 37.09 -40.55 -24.11
N VAL A 20 36.27 -39.74 -23.41
CA VAL A 20 35.89 -39.96 -21.99
C VAL A 20 34.40 -39.57 -21.82
N GLN A 21 33.66 -40.26 -20.95
CA GLN A 21 32.23 -40.02 -20.69
C GLN A 21 31.97 -39.15 -19.45
N ALA A 22 30.91 -38.32 -19.49
CA ALA A 22 30.24 -37.75 -18.33
C ALA A 22 28.74 -37.54 -18.65
N SER A 23 27.89 -37.66 -17.63
CA SER A 23 26.42 -37.79 -17.77
C SER A 23 25.69 -36.47 -18.05
N PRO A 24 24.52 -36.48 -18.71
CA PRO A 24 23.75 -35.26 -19.00
C PRO A 24 22.94 -34.78 -17.79
N LEU A 25 23.20 -33.55 -17.33
CA LEU A 25 22.33 -32.84 -16.38
C LEU A 25 21.66 -31.61 -17.04
N ILE A 26 20.34 -31.73 -17.23
CA ILE A 26 19.33 -30.68 -17.30
C ILE A 26 19.77 -29.35 -17.94
N ASN A 27 19.77 -29.31 -19.27
CA ASN A 27 19.99 -28.08 -20.03
C ASN A 27 18.64 -27.38 -20.34
N ARG A 28 18.02 -26.75 -19.32
CA ARG A 28 16.82 -25.89 -19.51
C ARG A 28 17.24 -24.53 -20.06
N LYS A 29 16.96 -24.28 -21.35
CA LYS A 29 17.14 -22.94 -21.96
C LYS A 29 16.11 -21.95 -21.38
N PRO A 30 16.51 -20.74 -20.96
CA PRO A 30 15.57 -19.68 -20.62
C PRO A 30 15.10 -18.97 -21.90
N SER A 31 14.17 -19.58 -22.65
CA SER A 31 13.74 -19.05 -23.95
C SER A 31 12.25 -19.28 -24.29
N ASP A 32 11.36 -19.11 -23.31
CA ASP A 32 9.90 -19.03 -23.50
C ASP A 32 9.25 -17.91 -22.65
N CYS A 33 10.05 -16.91 -22.24
CA CYS A 33 9.55 -15.73 -21.55
C CYS A 33 9.26 -14.61 -22.57
N LEU A 34 8.04 -14.56 -23.10
CA LEU A 34 7.54 -13.37 -23.81
C LEU A 34 7.50 -12.19 -22.81
N PRO A 35 8.28 -11.11 -23.03
CA PRO A 35 8.36 -10.04 -22.05
C PRO A 35 7.06 -9.23 -22.00
N TYR A 36 6.54 -9.00 -20.79
CA TYR A 36 5.50 -8.00 -20.56
C TYR A 36 6.02 -6.63 -21.03
N THR A 37 5.42 -6.08 -22.09
CA THR A 37 5.82 -4.78 -22.61
C THR A 37 5.71 -3.70 -21.52
N ALA A 38 6.72 -2.82 -21.43
CA ALA A 38 6.83 -1.81 -20.38
C ALA A 38 5.53 -1.00 -20.12
N PRO A 39 4.72 -0.63 -21.14
CA PRO A 39 3.45 0.04 -20.92
C PRO A 39 2.46 -0.71 -20.02
N LYS A 40 2.46 -2.05 -20.04
CA LYS A 40 1.61 -2.90 -19.17
C LYS A 40 2.13 -2.98 -17.73
N GLN A 41 3.46 -3.00 -17.56
CA GLN A 41 4.08 -3.12 -16.22
C GLN A 41 3.75 -1.93 -15.32
N ALA A 42 3.80 -0.71 -15.85
CA ALA A 42 3.56 0.51 -15.08
C ALA A 42 2.12 0.64 -14.51
N VAL A 43 1.09 0.13 -15.22
CA VAL A 43 -0.30 0.21 -14.74
C VAL A 43 -0.52 -0.70 -13.53
N ARG A 44 0.00 -1.93 -13.58
CA ARG A 44 -0.30 -2.98 -12.59
C ARG A 44 0.73 -3.04 -11.45
N LEU A 45 1.65 -2.07 -11.36
CA LEU A 45 2.80 -2.06 -10.45
C LEU A 45 2.42 -2.36 -8.98
N ARG A 46 1.45 -1.64 -8.42
CA ARG A 46 1.02 -1.78 -7.02
C ARG A 46 0.38 -3.14 -6.70
N GLN A 47 -0.24 -3.79 -7.68
CA GLN A 47 -0.87 -5.10 -7.58
C GLN A 47 0.13 -6.24 -7.84
N ARG A 48 1.14 -6.02 -8.67
CA ARG A 48 2.26 -6.97 -8.89
C ARG A 48 2.99 -7.28 -7.57
N TYR A 49 3.05 -6.31 -6.65
CA TYR A 49 3.55 -6.48 -5.29
C TYR A 49 2.60 -7.21 -4.31
N VAL A 50 1.38 -7.55 -4.74
CA VAL A 50 0.39 -8.30 -3.95
C VAL A 50 0.27 -9.74 -4.44
N LEU A 51 0.30 -9.94 -5.77
CA LEU A 51 0.02 -11.23 -6.41
C LEU A 51 1.27 -11.94 -6.97
N GLY A 52 2.35 -11.21 -7.23
CA GLY A 52 3.55 -11.75 -7.89
C GLY A 52 3.34 -12.09 -9.37
N ASP A 53 4.45 -12.27 -10.10
CA ASP A 53 4.41 -12.42 -11.56
C ASP A 53 3.74 -13.71 -12.04
N SER A 54 3.86 -14.82 -11.29
CA SER A 54 3.27 -16.10 -11.70
C SER A 54 1.73 -16.06 -11.68
N ALA A 55 1.12 -15.52 -10.62
CA ALA A 55 -0.34 -15.34 -10.57
C ALA A 55 -0.81 -14.35 -11.65
N MET A 56 -0.10 -13.24 -11.85
CA MET A 56 -0.41 -12.27 -12.91
C MET A 56 -0.36 -12.89 -14.32
N GLN A 57 0.57 -13.83 -14.57
CA GLN A 57 0.64 -14.61 -15.82
C GLN A 57 -0.55 -15.55 -15.99
N GLN A 58 -0.93 -16.30 -14.95
CA GLN A 58 -2.10 -17.18 -14.99
C GLN A 58 -3.41 -16.39 -15.21
N MET A 59 -3.57 -15.26 -14.52
CA MET A 59 -4.71 -14.35 -14.71
C MET A 59 -4.79 -13.85 -16.15
N ALA A 60 -3.66 -13.41 -16.73
CA ALA A 60 -3.59 -12.92 -18.11
C ALA A 60 -3.85 -14.00 -19.19
N GLN A 61 -3.99 -15.27 -18.79
CA GLN A 61 -4.42 -16.38 -19.66
C GLN A 61 -5.85 -16.87 -19.34
N SER A 62 -6.41 -16.49 -18.18
CA SER A 62 -7.70 -16.95 -17.66
C SER A 62 -8.88 -16.11 -18.16
N SER A 63 -9.94 -16.77 -18.58
CA SER A 63 -11.19 -16.17 -19.06
C SER A 63 -12.31 -16.43 -18.04
N VAL A 64 -13.13 -15.42 -17.74
CA VAL A 64 -14.21 -15.49 -16.74
C VAL A 64 -15.58 -15.31 -17.42
N PHE A 65 -16.59 -16.06 -16.98
CA PHE A 65 -18.00 -15.79 -17.26
C PHE A 65 -18.68 -15.26 -15.99
N LEU A 66 -19.45 -14.17 -16.09
CA LEU A 66 -20.07 -13.51 -14.95
C LEU A 66 -21.53 -13.16 -15.26
N SER A 67 -22.46 -13.78 -14.54
CA SER A 67 -23.91 -13.64 -14.72
C SER A 67 -24.56 -12.75 -13.65
N GLY A 68 -25.54 -11.97 -14.06
CA GLY A 68 -26.24 -10.96 -13.25
C GLY A 68 -25.45 -9.64 -13.21
N MET A 69 -26.10 -8.53 -13.56
CA MET A 69 -25.47 -7.21 -13.71
C MET A 69 -26.19 -6.11 -12.90
N ALA A 70 -26.83 -6.45 -11.78
CA ALA A 70 -27.09 -5.49 -10.70
C ALA A 70 -25.78 -5.04 -9.99
N GLY A 71 -25.90 -4.30 -8.89
CA GLY A 71 -24.78 -3.74 -8.12
C GLY A 71 -23.66 -4.74 -7.77
N LEU A 72 -24.00 -5.94 -7.30
CA LEU A 72 -23.02 -6.99 -6.98
C LEU A 72 -22.23 -7.43 -8.22
N GLY A 73 -22.94 -7.74 -9.32
CA GLY A 73 -22.32 -8.17 -10.57
C GLY A 73 -21.40 -7.11 -11.19
N VAL A 74 -21.80 -5.83 -11.19
CA VAL A 74 -20.94 -4.76 -11.73
C VAL A 74 -19.73 -4.45 -10.84
N GLU A 75 -19.85 -4.60 -9.52
CA GLU A 75 -18.73 -4.48 -8.57
C GLU A 75 -17.71 -5.60 -8.78
N ILE A 76 -18.16 -6.86 -8.95
CA ILE A 76 -17.29 -7.99 -9.31
C ILE A 76 -16.63 -7.75 -10.68
N ALA A 77 -17.40 -7.33 -11.69
CA ALA A 77 -16.90 -7.04 -13.03
C ALA A 77 -15.79 -5.97 -13.02
N LYS A 78 -16.01 -4.86 -12.31
CA LYS A 78 -15.01 -3.80 -12.09
C LYS A 78 -13.70 -4.39 -11.56
N ASN A 79 -13.77 -5.14 -10.45
CA ASN A 79 -12.57 -5.61 -9.78
C ASN A 79 -11.80 -6.66 -10.60
N ILE A 80 -12.50 -7.56 -11.31
CA ILE A 80 -11.87 -8.56 -12.21
C ILE A 80 -11.20 -7.89 -13.42
N VAL A 81 -11.86 -6.91 -14.04
CA VAL A 81 -11.30 -6.18 -15.20
C VAL A 81 -10.12 -5.29 -14.77
N LEU A 82 -10.19 -4.59 -13.64
CA LEU A 82 -9.05 -3.85 -13.09
C LEU A 82 -7.87 -4.78 -12.76
N ALA A 83 -8.14 -5.92 -12.10
CA ALA A 83 -7.13 -6.93 -11.79
C ALA A 83 -6.48 -7.52 -13.06
N GLY A 84 -7.23 -7.60 -14.15
CA GLY A 84 -6.67 -7.67 -15.49
C GLY A 84 -6.47 -9.08 -16.03
N VAL A 85 -7.52 -9.90 -15.96
CA VAL A 85 -7.59 -11.23 -16.58
C VAL A 85 -7.48 -11.18 -18.11
N LYS A 86 -7.47 -12.34 -18.80
CA LYS A 86 -7.47 -12.38 -20.28
C LYS A 86 -8.77 -11.80 -20.87
N ALA A 87 -9.90 -12.30 -20.38
CA ALA A 87 -11.22 -11.94 -20.87
C ALA A 87 -12.30 -12.08 -19.79
N VAL A 88 -13.36 -11.29 -19.91
CA VAL A 88 -14.59 -11.40 -19.10
C VAL A 88 -15.79 -11.35 -20.04
N THR A 89 -16.63 -12.39 -20.04
CA THR A 89 -17.96 -12.32 -20.64
C THR A 89 -18.98 -11.95 -19.56
N LEU A 90 -19.54 -10.75 -19.68
CA LEU A 90 -20.65 -10.27 -18.87
C LEU A 90 -21.96 -10.87 -19.40
N HIS A 91 -22.88 -11.24 -18.51
CA HIS A 91 -24.16 -11.82 -18.88
C HIS A 91 -25.31 -11.26 -18.02
N ASP A 92 -26.34 -10.71 -18.67
CA ASP A 92 -27.65 -10.45 -18.06
C ASP A 92 -28.75 -10.41 -19.14
N THR A 93 -29.95 -10.83 -18.77
CA THR A 93 -31.15 -10.79 -19.62
C THR A 93 -32.12 -9.67 -19.22
N LYS A 94 -31.98 -9.12 -18.01
CA LYS A 94 -32.87 -8.10 -17.43
C LYS A 94 -32.67 -6.72 -18.06
N GLN A 95 -33.75 -5.94 -18.11
CA GLN A 95 -33.71 -4.52 -18.46
C GLN A 95 -33.24 -3.66 -17.29
N CYS A 96 -32.75 -2.45 -17.59
CA CYS A 96 -32.43 -1.45 -16.57
C CYS A 96 -33.73 -0.88 -15.98
N GLU A 97 -33.89 -0.98 -14.66
CA GLU A 97 -34.99 -0.39 -13.89
C GLU A 97 -34.49 0.78 -13.02
N THR A 98 -35.38 1.69 -12.57
CA THR A 98 -34.98 2.86 -11.75
C THR A 98 -34.23 2.45 -10.48
N LYS A 99 -34.64 1.34 -9.84
CA LYS A 99 -33.96 0.78 -8.65
C LYS A 99 -32.50 0.40 -8.91
N ASP A 100 -32.14 0.09 -10.16
CA ASP A 100 -30.76 -0.32 -10.51
C ASP A 100 -29.81 0.88 -10.41
N LEU A 101 -30.30 2.10 -10.58
CA LEU A 101 -29.53 3.34 -10.37
C LEU A 101 -29.11 3.53 -8.91
N GLY A 102 -29.73 2.82 -7.95
CA GLY A 102 -29.36 2.86 -6.53
C GLY A 102 -28.26 1.87 -6.14
N CYS A 103 -27.89 0.93 -7.01
CA CYS A 103 -26.88 -0.09 -6.70
C CYS A 103 -25.82 -0.29 -7.80
N ASN A 104 -26.14 0.00 -9.07
CA ASN A 104 -25.24 -0.14 -10.21
C ASN A 104 -24.72 1.22 -10.66
N PHE A 105 -23.47 1.51 -10.30
CA PHE A 105 -22.76 2.76 -10.60
C PHE A 105 -22.40 2.98 -12.09
N PHE A 106 -22.73 2.05 -13.00
CA PHE A 106 -22.54 2.20 -14.44
C PHE A 106 -23.84 2.29 -15.25
N ILE A 107 -25.01 2.05 -14.66
CA ILE A 107 -26.29 2.39 -15.31
C ILE A 107 -26.50 3.92 -15.17
N ARG A 108 -27.17 4.53 -16.16
CA ARG A 108 -27.56 5.95 -16.16
C ARG A 108 -29.07 6.07 -16.41
N GLN A 109 -29.63 7.24 -16.14
CA GLN A 109 -31.06 7.52 -16.36
C GLN A 109 -31.48 7.19 -17.81
N ASP A 110 -30.67 7.54 -18.79
CA ASP A 110 -30.91 7.24 -20.21
C ASP A 110 -30.96 5.73 -20.51
N ASP A 111 -30.19 4.90 -19.79
CA ASP A 111 -30.20 3.45 -20.00
C ASP A 111 -31.53 2.82 -19.52
N VAL A 112 -32.12 3.38 -18.46
CA VAL A 112 -33.48 3.04 -17.97
C VAL A 112 -34.55 3.57 -18.92
N LEU A 113 -34.48 4.85 -19.31
CA LEU A 113 -35.46 5.49 -20.20
C LEU A 113 -35.51 4.85 -21.60
N ASN A 114 -34.40 4.29 -22.09
CA ASN A 114 -34.33 3.56 -23.36
C ASN A 114 -34.55 2.04 -23.20
N HIS A 115 -34.93 1.56 -22.01
CA HIS A 115 -35.20 0.15 -21.70
C HIS A 115 -34.09 -0.84 -22.12
N ARG A 116 -32.82 -0.40 -22.06
CA ARG A 116 -31.65 -1.23 -22.43
C ARG A 116 -31.50 -2.41 -21.49
N LYS A 117 -30.89 -3.51 -21.93
CA LYS A 117 -30.51 -4.58 -21.00
C LYS A 117 -29.37 -4.11 -20.10
N ARG A 118 -29.35 -4.56 -18.85
CA ARG A 118 -28.30 -4.19 -17.87
C ARG A 118 -26.89 -4.47 -18.42
N VAL A 119 -26.70 -5.64 -19.05
CA VAL A 119 -25.42 -6.02 -19.68
C VAL A 119 -25.00 -5.07 -20.81
N GLU A 120 -25.95 -4.57 -21.61
CA GLU A 120 -25.69 -3.63 -22.72
C GLU A 120 -25.33 -2.23 -22.18
N ALA A 121 -25.92 -1.82 -21.05
CA ALA A 121 -25.61 -0.55 -20.39
C ALA A 121 -24.26 -0.56 -19.66
N VAL A 122 -23.88 -1.66 -18.98
CA VAL A 122 -22.60 -1.71 -18.26
C VAL A 122 -21.40 -2.05 -19.15
N HIS A 123 -21.59 -2.85 -20.21
CA HIS A 123 -20.50 -3.37 -21.06
C HIS A 123 -19.47 -2.31 -21.48
N PRO A 124 -19.83 -1.18 -22.12
CA PRO A 124 -18.83 -0.21 -22.59
C PRO A 124 -18.06 0.44 -21.43
N ARG A 125 -18.72 0.66 -20.29
CA ARG A 125 -18.13 1.31 -19.10
C ARG A 125 -17.22 0.36 -18.32
N VAL A 126 -17.54 -0.93 -18.29
CA VAL A 126 -16.66 -1.98 -17.77
C VAL A 126 -15.45 -2.18 -18.69
N ALA A 127 -15.64 -2.21 -20.01
CA ALA A 127 -14.56 -2.38 -20.98
C ALA A 127 -13.52 -1.24 -20.91
N GLU A 128 -13.96 -0.01 -20.65
CA GLU A 128 -13.08 1.16 -20.55
C GLU A 128 -12.07 1.10 -19.38
N LEU A 129 -12.39 0.32 -18.32
CA LEU A 129 -11.55 0.23 -17.11
C LEU A 129 -10.16 -0.35 -17.37
N ASN A 130 -10.01 -1.26 -18.34
CA ASN A 130 -8.72 -1.89 -18.64
C ASN A 130 -8.64 -2.33 -20.11
N PRO A 131 -8.05 -1.53 -21.02
CA PRO A 131 -7.94 -1.86 -22.45
C PRO A 131 -7.00 -3.03 -22.76
N TYR A 132 -6.51 -3.74 -21.73
CA TYR A 132 -5.77 -5.00 -21.84
C TYR A 132 -6.60 -6.25 -21.50
N VAL A 133 -7.89 -6.09 -21.18
CA VAL A 133 -8.84 -7.18 -20.94
C VAL A 133 -9.88 -7.18 -22.07
N HIS A 134 -10.18 -8.35 -22.64
CA HIS A 134 -11.28 -8.46 -23.59
C HIS A 134 -12.60 -8.57 -22.82
N VAL A 135 -13.51 -7.60 -22.99
CA VAL A 135 -14.82 -7.62 -22.33
C VAL A 135 -15.91 -7.89 -23.36
N ASP A 136 -16.61 -9.01 -23.21
CA ASP A 136 -17.74 -9.45 -24.03
C ASP A 136 -19.07 -9.24 -23.28
N SER A 137 -20.17 -9.20 -24.02
CA SER A 137 -21.54 -9.16 -23.49
C SER A 137 -22.41 -10.27 -24.08
N SER A 138 -23.17 -10.97 -23.24
CA SER A 138 -24.21 -11.93 -23.64
C SER A 138 -25.55 -11.57 -23.01
N SER A 139 -26.64 -11.75 -23.76
CA SER A 139 -28.00 -11.64 -23.25
C SER A 139 -28.94 -12.75 -23.77
N PHE A 140 -28.35 -13.91 -24.10
CA PHE A 140 -29.07 -15.17 -24.29
C PHE A 140 -29.53 -15.73 -22.94
N PRO A 141 -30.71 -16.36 -22.83
CA PRO A 141 -31.15 -17.00 -21.59
C PRO A 141 -30.15 -18.01 -21.03
N LEU A 142 -30.02 -18.03 -19.71
CA LEU A 142 -29.29 -19.04 -18.94
C LEU A 142 -30.26 -19.60 -17.88
N ASP A 143 -30.64 -20.86 -18.04
CA ASP A 143 -31.70 -21.50 -17.27
C ASP A 143 -31.50 -23.04 -17.15
N LEU A 144 -32.48 -23.71 -16.54
CA LEU A 144 -32.46 -25.16 -16.35
C LEU A 144 -32.54 -25.96 -17.67
N SER A 145 -33.03 -25.37 -18.76
CA SER A 145 -33.05 -25.98 -20.11
C SER A 145 -31.76 -25.77 -20.92
N THR A 146 -30.98 -24.77 -20.55
CA THR A 146 -29.78 -24.32 -21.29
C THR A 146 -28.68 -25.39 -21.30
N ASP A 147 -28.09 -25.66 -22.47
CA ASP A 147 -26.85 -26.45 -22.57
C ASP A 147 -25.66 -25.66 -22.02
N LEU A 148 -24.96 -26.23 -21.03
CA LEU A 148 -23.83 -25.61 -20.36
C LEU A 148 -22.47 -25.85 -21.06
N ASN A 149 -22.43 -26.61 -22.16
CA ASN A 149 -21.20 -26.87 -22.92
C ASN A 149 -20.39 -25.60 -23.29
N PHE A 150 -21.05 -24.46 -23.50
CA PHE A 150 -20.37 -23.19 -23.80
C PHE A 150 -19.48 -22.69 -22.64
N LEU A 151 -19.71 -23.14 -21.41
CA LEU A 151 -18.92 -22.75 -20.24
C LEU A 151 -17.49 -23.33 -20.26
N ARG A 152 -17.25 -24.42 -21.01
CA ARG A 152 -15.94 -25.11 -21.11
C ARG A 152 -14.77 -24.24 -21.60
N ARG A 153 -15.04 -23.05 -22.15
CA ARG A 153 -14.01 -22.09 -22.58
C ARG A 153 -13.48 -21.19 -21.44
N TYR A 154 -14.19 -21.14 -20.31
CA TYR A 154 -13.83 -20.31 -19.16
C TYR A 154 -13.05 -21.10 -18.11
N GLN A 155 -12.24 -20.39 -17.32
CA GLN A 155 -11.49 -20.95 -16.21
C GLN A 155 -12.23 -20.71 -14.89
N CYS A 156 -13.08 -19.68 -14.84
CA CYS A 156 -13.99 -19.40 -13.72
C CYS A 156 -15.38 -18.98 -14.24
N VAL A 157 -16.42 -19.43 -13.55
CA VAL A 157 -17.84 -19.11 -13.78
C VAL A 157 -18.39 -18.53 -12.49
N ILE A 158 -18.97 -17.34 -12.57
CA ILE A 158 -19.53 -16.60 -11.43
C ILE A 158 -21.01 -16.33 -11.72
N LEU A 159 -21.88 -16.70 -10.78
CA LEU A 159 -23.31 -16.40 -10.83
C LEU A 159 -23.72 -15.45 -9.70
N THR A 160 -24.53 -14.45 -10.07
CA THR A 160 -25.25 -13.55 -9.17
C THR A 160 -26.69 -13.40 -9.65
N GLU A 161 -27.62 -13.12 -8.73
CA GLU A 161 -29.05 -12.96 -8.99
C GLU A 161 -29.72 -14.20 -9.66
N ALA A 162 -29.16 -15.39 -9.44
CA ALA A 162 -29.59 -16.65 -10.04
C ALA A 162 -30.28 -17.55 -9.00
N ARG A 163 -31.39 -18.21 -9.37
CA ARG A 163 -32.09 -19.13 -8.46
C ARG A 163 -31.18 -20.30 -8.03
N LEU A 164 -31.38 -20.79 -6.81
CA LEU A 164 -30.57 -21.86 -6.23
C LEU A 164 -30.50 -23.12 -7.11
N SER A 165 -31.63 -23.58 -7.65
CA SER A 165 -31.67 -24.70 -8.61
C SER A 165 -30.78 -24.52 -9.84
N LEU A 166 -30.63 -23.28 -10.35
CA LEU A 166 -29.74 -22.97 -11.45
C LEU A 166 -28.27 -22.90 -11.00
N GLN A 167 -28.00 -22.34 -9.81
CA GLN A 167 -26.64 -22.31 -9.27
C GLN A 167 -26.11 -23.73 -9.08
N LYS A 168 -26.90 -24.62 -8.45
CA LYS A 168 -26.59 -26.05 -8.26
C LYS A 168 -26.30 -26.78 -9.57
N LYS A 169 -27.13 -26.59 -10.61
CA LYS A 169 -26.90 -27.19 -11.95
C LYS A 169 -25.59 -26.72 -12.59
N VAL A 170 -25.25 -25.43 -12.47
CA VAL A 170 -24.03 -24.87 -13.07
C VAL A 170 -22.79 -25.25 -12.28
N ASP A 171 -22.89 -25.33 -10.95
CA ASP A 171 -21.87 -25.82 -10.04
C ASP A 171 -21.50 -27.29 -10.33
N GLU A 172 -22.48 -28.19 -10.34
CA GLU A 172 -22.29 -29.62 -10.68
C GLU A 172 -21.65 -29.79 -12.07
N PHE A 173 -22.08 -28.99 -13.06
CA PHE A 173 -21.42 -28.96 -14.37
C PHE A 173 -19.97 -28.49 -14.26
N CYS A 174 -19.67 -27.43 -13.52
CA CYS A 174 -18.31 -26.89 -13.38
C CYS A 174 -17.37 -27.88 -12.68
N HIS A 175 -17.82 -28.48 -11.57
CA HIS A 175 -17.08 -29.48 -10.80
C HIS A 175 -16.77 -30.74 -11.62
N SER A 176 -17.73 -31.21 -12.41
CA SER A 176 -17.59 -32.44 -13.22
C SER A 176 -16.71 -32.30 -14.48
N GLN A 177 -16.21 -31.10 -14.80
CA GLN A 177 -15.27 -30.94 -15.92
C GLN A 177 -13.86 -31.41 -15.54
N GLN A 178 -13.03 -31.71 -16.55
CA GLN A 178 -11.65 -32.13 -16.36
C GLN A 178 -10.69 -31.29 -17.23
N PRO A 179 -9.89 -30.37 -16.65
CA PRO A 179 -9.89 -29.97 -15.24
C PRO A 179 -11.20 -29.25 -14.82
N PRO A 180 -11.56 -29.25 -13.52
CA PRO A 180 -12.76 -28.54 -13.05
C PRO A 180 -12.76 -27.05 -13.38
N ILE A 181 -13.92 -26.52 -13.76
CA ILE A 181 -14.12 -25.07 -13.90
C ILE A 181 -14.33 -24.50 -12.48
N ARG A 182 -13.72 -23.35 -12.16
CA ARG A 182 -13.87 -22.75 -10.82
C ARG A 182 -15.21 -22.04 -10.73
N PHE A 183 -16.13 -22.53 -9.91
CA PHE A 183 -17.45 -21.95 -9.69
C PHE A 183 -17.46 -20.97 -8.49
N ILE A 184 -18.20 -19.87 -8.62
CA ILE A 184 -18.53 -18.95 -7.51
C ILE A 184 -20.01 -18.58 -7.60
N GLY A 185 -20.78 -18.88 -6.56
CA GLY A 185 -22.16 -18.41 -6.40
C GLY A 185 -22.20 -17.30 -5.37
N CYS A 186 -22.75 -16.13 -5.68
CA CYS A 186 -22.83 -15.05 -4.69
C CYS A 186 -24.03 -14.11 -4.90
N ASP A 187 -24.72 -13.80 -3.79
CA ASP A 187 -25.95 -13.01 -3.78
C ASP A 187 -26.00 -12.10 -2.54
N THR A 188 -26.73 -10.98 -2.68
CA THR A 188 -26.93 -9.98 -1.62
C THR A 188 -28.41 -9.63 -1.51
N TYR A 189 -28.96 -9.79 -0.31
CA TYR A 189 -30.37 -9.57 0.01
C TYR A 189 -30.46 -8.60 1.20
N GLY A 190 -30.45 -7.30 0.88
CA GLY A 190 -30.33 -6.24 1.87
C GLY A 190 -28.99 -6.30 2.60
N ILE A 191 -29.02 -6.45 3.93
CA ILE A 191 -27.81 -6.59 4.77
C ILE A 191 -27.24 -8.02 4.81
N CYS A 192 -27.97 -9.01 4.30
CA CYS A 192 -27.54 -10.41 4.29
C CYS A 192 -26.83 -10.72 2.96
N ALA A 193 -25.72 -11.48 3.03
CA ALA A 193 -24.97 -11.90 1.85
C ALA A 193 -24.61 -13.39 1.93
N ARG A 194 -24.56 -14.04 0.77
CA ARG A 194 -24.04 -15.41 0.59
C ARG A 194 -22.91 -15.39 -0.44
N VAL A 195 -21.81 -16.06 -0.13
CA VAL A 195 -20.72 -16.34 -1.08
C VAL A 195 -20.33 -17.81 -0.93
N PHE A 196 -20.32 -18.52 -2.04
CA PHE A 196 -19.94 -19.92 -2.15
C PHE A 196 -18.88 -20.06 -3.25
N CYS A 197 -17.90 -20.94 -3.05
CA CYS A 197 -16.82 -21.20 -3.99
C CYS A 197 -16.60 -22.72 -4.10
N ASP A 198 -16.55 -23.24 -5.33
CA ASP A 198 -16.09 -24.60 -5.62
C ASP A 198 -14.98 -24.55 -6.68
N PHE A 199 -13.78 -24.98 -6.30
CA PHE A 199 -12.62 -25.03 -7.18
C PHE A 199 -12.19 -26.47 -7.54
N GLY A 200 -13.04 -27.45 -7.24
CA GLY A 200 -12.85 -28.88 -7.44
C GLY A 200 -12.13 -29.60 -6.28
N GLU A 201 -12.14 -30.92 -6.32
CA GLU A 201 -11.53 -31.80 -5.29
C GLU A 201 -10.01 -31.58 -5.10
N HIS A 202 -9.32 -31.02 -6.11
CA HIS A 202 -7.86 -30.91 -6.18
C HIS A 202 -7.42 -29.50 -6.60
N PHE A 203 -7.50 -28.53 -5.68
CA PHE A 203 -7.08 -27.16 -5.89
C PHE A 203 -5.73 -26.86 -5.20
N GLU A 204 -4.62 -26.88 -5.97
CA GLU A 204 -3.28 -26.53 -5.44
C GLU A 204 -3.12 -25.02 -5.24
N VAL A 205 -2.76 -24.62 -4.01
CA VAL A 205 -2.39 -23.26 -3.63
C VAL A 205 -0.90 -23.22 -3.30
N SER A 206 -0.11 -22.59 -4.16
CA SER A 206 1.36 -22.47 -4.01
C SER A 206 1.80 -21.47 -2.93
N ASP A 207 0.94 -20.51 -2.59
CA ASP A 207 1.18 -19.53 -1.52
C ASP A 207 -0.10 -19.31 -0.68
N PRO A 208 -0.26 -20.02 0.45
CA PRO A 208 -1.46 -19.96 1.27
C PRO A 208 -1.51 -18.77 2.23
N THR A 209 -0.69 -17.72 2.01
CA THR A 209 -0.59 -16.55 2.93
C THR A 209 -0.33 -15.20 2.26
N GLY A 210 0.40 -15.17 1.14
CA GLY A 210 0.88 -13.93 0.52
C GLY A 210 2.03 -13.22 1.24
N GLU A 211 2.48 -13.69 2.42
CA GLU A 211 3.55 -13.04 3.20
C GLU A 211 4.94 -13.30 2.61
N GLU A 212 5.83 -12.31 2.60
CA GLU A 212 7.20 -12.51 2.11
C GLU A 212 8.05 -13.33 3.08
N ALA A 213 8.83 -14.29 2.54
CA ALA A 213 9.82 -15.03 3.32
C ALA A 213 10.96 -14.08 3.75
N LYS A 214 11.04 -13.77 5.04
CA LYS A 214 12.07 -12.90 5.62
C LYS A 214 13.34 -13.70 5.94
N GLU A 215 14.50 -13.09 5.71
CA GLU A 215 15.79 -13.60 6.19
C GLU A 215 15.90 -13.40 7.70
N ILE A 216 16.11 -14.49 8.45
CA ILE A 216 16.27 -14.44 9.92
C ILE A 216 17.64 -15.00 10.27
N PHE A 217 18.50 -14.15 10.85
CA PHE A 217 19.88 -14.51 11.23
C PHE A 217 19.91 -15.43 12.45
N ILE A 218 20.90 -16.33 12.44
CA ILE A 218 21.10 -17.38 13.45
C ILE A 218 22.19 -16.94 14.42
N GLN A 219 21.95 -17.11 15.72
CA GLN A 219 22.93 -16.87 16.79
C GLN A 219 23.70 -18.15 17.17
N ASN A 220 23.01 -19.29 17.20
CA ASN A 220 23.58 -20.58 17.56
C ASN A 220 22.73 -21.73 17.00
N ILE A 221 23.36 -22.89 16.80
CA ILE A 221 22.69 -24.18 16.60
C ILE A 221 23.37 -25.20 17.53
N THR A 222 22.60 -25.88 18.39
CA THR A 222 23.17 -26.93 19.27
C THR A 222 23.55 -28.18 18.47
N LEU A 223 24.54 -28.92 18.96
CA LEU A 223 24.97 -30.22 18.42
C LEU A 223 24.29 -31.32 19.24
N ASP A 224 23.04 -31.64 18.89
CA ASP A 224 22.11 -32.42 19.72
C ASP A 224 21.07 -33.18 18.87
N ASP A 225 20.25 -34.03 19.49
CA ASP A 225 19.02 -34.59 18.90
C ASP A 225 17.78 -34.31 19.77
N PRO A 226 16.88 -33.39 19.35
CA PRO A 226 16.94 -32.58 18.14
C PRO A 226 17.80 -31.31 18.33
N GLY A 227 18.58 -30.95 17.30
CA GLY A 227 19.38 -29.71 17.31
C GLY A 227 18.50 -28.46 17.38
N VAL A 228 18.85 -27.54 18.27
CA VAL A 228 18.08 -26.32 18.58
C VAL A 228 18.75 -25.09 17.96
N VAL A 229 18.01 -24.39 17.11
CA VAL A 229 18.39 -23.11 16.51
C VAL A 229 17.91 -21.97 17.40
N THR A 230 18.76 -20.97 17.61
CA THR A 230 18.44 -19.73 18.33
C THR A 230 18.57 -18.52 17.39
N CYS A 231 17.55 -17.66 17.37
CA CYS A 231 17.51 -16.46 16.53
C CYS A 231 18.31 -15.29 17.11
N MET A 232 18.99 -14.55 16.23
CA MET A 232 19.87 -13.44 16.58
C MET A 232 19.13 -12.24 17.21
N ASP A 233 19.77 -11.62 18.20
CA ASP A 233 19.29 -10.44 18.95
C ASP A 233 17.90 -10.62 19.60
N GLY A 234 17.46 -11.86 19.82
CA GLY A 234 16.10 -12.14 20.31
C GLY A 234 15.00 -11.76 19.29
N ARG A 235 15.30 -11.79 17.98
CA ARG A 235 14.30 -11.58 16.93
C ARG A 235 13.30 -12.74 16.89
N THR A 236 12.00 -12.43 16.87
CA THR A 236 10.94 -13.43 16.72
C THR A 236 10.95 -14.06 15.34
N HIS A 237 10.87 -15.38 15.22
CA HIS A 237 10.93 -16.06 13.92
C HIS A 237 9.61 -16.19 13.17
N GLY A 238 8.46 -16.09 13.86
CA GLY A 238 7.13 -16.21 13.24
C GLY A 238 6.75 -17.61 12.71
N LEU A 239 7.69 -18.55 12.65
CA LEU A 239 7.48 -19.95 12.27
C LEU A 239 6.42 -20.65 13.11
N GLN A 240 5.80 -21.69 12.52
CA GLN A 240 4.90 -22.64 13.18
C GLN A 240 5.48 -24.07 13.09
N THR A 241 5.15 -24.92 14.07
CA THR A 241 5.57 -26.33 14.06
C THR A 241 5.04 -27.06 12.82
N GLY A 242 5.89 -27.86 12.19
CA GLY A 242 5.61 -28.58 10.94
C GLY A 242 5.92 -27.78 9.66
N GLN A 243 6.22 -26.48 9.75
CA GLN A 243 6.76 -25.72 8.61
C GLN A 243 8.19 -26.16 8.26
N SER A 244 8.60 -25.94 7.02
CA SER A 244 9.96 -26.20 6.54
C SER A 244 10.74 -24.91 6.33
N ILE A 245 12.02 -24.90 6.68
CA ILE A 245 12.95 -23.78 6.43
C ILE A 245 14.17 -24.22 5.63
N LEU A 246 14.80 -23.28 4.92
CA LEU A 246 16.02 -23.46 4.15
C LEU A 246 17.16 -22.67 4.80
N PHE A 247 18.28 -23.34 5.11
CA PHE A 247 19.47 -22.68 5.65
C PHE A 247 20.40 -22.15 4.55
N ARG A 248 21.05 -21.03 4.84
CA ARG A 248 22.14 -20.44 4.04
C ARG A 248 23.22 -19.88 4.96
N GLU A 249 24.48 -19.92 4.50
CA GLU A 249 25.66 -19.32 5.14
C GLU A 249 25.97 -19.78 6.59
N VAL A 250 25.44 -20.91 7.03
CA VAL A 250 25.79 -21.53 8.31
C VAL A 250 27.19 -22.10 8.20
N ASN A 251 28.13 -21.64 9.04
CA ASN A 251 29.52 -22.10 9.02
C ASN A 251 29.76 -23.09 10.18
N GLY A 252 30.45 -24.19 9.90
CA GLY A 252 30.70 -25.26 10.87
C GLY A 252 29.56 -26.27 11.00
N MET A 253 28.43 -26.04 10.33
CA MET A 253 27.36 -27.03 10.09
C MET A 253 26.97 -27.01 8.62
N ASP A 254 27.99 -27.07 7.75
CA ASP A 254 27.87 -26.71 6.34
C ASP A 254 26.86 -27.58 5.58
N GLN A 255 26.61 -28.81 6.07
CA GLN A 255 25.63 -29.76 5.57
C GLN A 255 24.16 -29.31 5.75
N LEU A 256 23.89 -28.29 6.57
CA LEU A 256 22.56 -27.68 6.67
C LEU A 256 22.26 -26.80 5.46
N ASN A 257 23.28 -26.13 4.89
CA ASN A 257 23.11 -25.15 3.82
C ASN A 257 22.47 -25.79 2.58
N GLY A 258 21.44 -25.13 2.04
CA GLY A 258 20.70 -25.64 0.88
C GLY A 258 19.76 -26.81 1.19
N THR A 259 19.73 -27.33 2.42
CA THR A 259 18.78 -28.38 2.85
C THR A 259 17.52 -27.77 3.48
N ALA A 260 16.37 -28.37 3.19
CA ALA A 260 15.13 -28.05 3.87
C ALA A 260 15.02 -28.87 5.18
N ARG A 261 14.68 -28.21 6.29
CA ARG A 261 14.44 -28.86 7.59
C ARG A 261 13.06 -28.51 8.11
N GLN A 262 12.34 -29.48 8.66
CA GLN A 262 11.10 -29.23 9.40
C GLN A 262 11.40 -28.61 10.77
N VAL A 263 10.47 -27.79 11.23
CA VAL A 263 10.59 -26.95 12.44
C VAL A 263 9.69 -27.49 13.53
N THR A 264 10.20 -27.61 14.76
CA THR A 264 9.38 -27.71 15.98
C THR A 264 9.64 -26.49 16.85
N VAL A 265 8.64 -25.63 17.02
CA VAL A 265 8.77 -24.37 17.77
C VAL A 265 8.90 -24.65 19.26
N LEU A 266 9.88 -24.02 19.91
CA LEU A 266 10.14 -24.14 21.36
C LEU A 266 9.86 -22.83 22.11
N SER A 267 10.12 -21.69 21.47
CA SER A 267 9.79 -20.34 21.96
C SER A 267 9.55 -19.42 20.76
N PRO A 268 9.22 -18.12 20.94
CA PRO A 268 9.18 -17.17 19.82
C PRO A 268 10.54 -16.96 19.11
N TYR A 269 11.64 -17.39 19.74
CA TYR A 269 13.03 -17.08 19.38
C TYR A 269 13.89 -18.33 19.11
N SER A 270 13.33 -19.53 19.26
CA SER A 270 14.07 -20.79 19.15
C SER A 270 13.18 -21.97 18.77
N PHE A 271 13.76 -22.90 18.01
CA PHE A 271 13.07 -24.06 17.46
C PHE A 271 14.06 -25.21 17.19
N ALA A 272 13.55 -26.42 17.10
CA ALA A 272 14.32 -27.63 16.81
C ALA A 272 14.21 -28.06 15.34
N ILE A 273 15.26 -28.70 14.79
CA ILE A 273 15.37 -29.09 13.35
C ILE A 273 15.71 -30.57 13.10
N GLY A 274 15.46 -31.43 14.10
CA GLY A 274 15.87 -32.84 14.12
C GLY A 274 17.36 -33.02 14.41
N ASP A 275 17.86 -34.25 14.29
CA ASP A 275 19.25 -34.61 14.61
C ASP A 275 20.28 -33.71 13.91
N THR A 276 21.23 -33.27 14.73
CA THR A 276 22.45 -32.53 14.34
C THR A 276 23.72 -33.14 14.95
N SER A 277 23.61 -34.16 15.80
CA SER A 277 24.73 -34.74 16.57
C SER A 277 25.86 -35.30 15.68
N GLY A 278 25.51 -35.79 14.49
CA GLY A 278 26.47 -36.25 13.47
C GLY A 278 27.11 -35.14 12.61
N LEU A 279 26.82 -33.86 12.85
CA LEU A 279 27.41 -32.73 12.13
C LEU A 279 28.74 -32.27 12.77
N GLN A 280 29.36 -31.25 12.18
CA GLN A 280 30.42 -30.51 12.86
C GLN A 280 29.79 -29.48 13.85
N PRO A 281 30.52 -29.00 14.87
CA PRO A 281 30.01 -27.98 15.78
C PRO A 281 29.78 -26.64 15.06
N TYR A 282 28.64 -26.00 15.31
CA TYR A 282 28.33 -24.67 14.80
C TYR A 282 29.45 -23.67 15.16
N ALA A 283 30.00 -22.99 14.15
CA ALA A 283 31.07 -22.02 14.34
C ALA A 283 30.54 -20.59 14.45
N HIS A 284 29.81 -20.12 13.43
CA HIS A 284 29.16 -18.80 13.42
C HIS A 284 28.27 -18.57 12.20
N GLY A 285 27.41 -17.57 12.32
CA GLY A 285 26.68 -16.95 11.21
C GLY A 285 25.51 -17.77 10.68
N GLY A 286 25.19 -17.52 9.42
CA GLY A 286 24.04 -18.10 8.74
C GLY A 286 22.72 -17.38 9.00
N PHE A 287 21.76 -17.70 8.13
CA PHE A 287 20.36 -17.30 8.23
C PHE A 287 19.46 -18.42 7.67
N PHE A 288 18.16 -18.31 7.91
CA PHE A 288 17.17 -19.18 7.29
C PHE A 288 16.06 -18.39 6.60
N LEU A 289 15.38 -19.08 5.68
CA LEU A 289 14.20 -18.62 4.93
C LEU A 289 13.06 -19.64 5.12
N LEU A 290 11.82 -19.17 5.23
CA LEU A 290 10.64 -20.05 5.20
C LEU A 290 10.46 -20.65 3.80
N VAL A 291 10.39 -21.98 3.71
CA VAL A 291 10.04 -22.68 2.47
C VAL A 291 8.51 -22.71 2.36
N LYS A 292 7.96 -21.96 1.41
CA LYS A 292 6.54 -22.06 1.07
C LYS A 292 6.26 -23.44 0.45
N THR A 293 5.55 -24.27 1.18
CA THR A 293 5.04 -25.56 0.70
C THR A 293 3.65 -25.37 0.09
N PRO A 294 3.40 -25.77 -1.16
CA PRO A 294 2.07 -25.80 -1.73
C PRO A 294 1.10 -26.63 -0.88
N ARG A 295 -0.17 -26.22 -0.85
CA ARG A 295 -1.26 -26.92 -0.15
C ARG A 295 -2.37 -27.23 -1.14
N THR A 296 -2.75 -28.50 -1.25
CA THR A 296 -3.94 -28.90 -2.00
C THR A 296 -5.17 -28.77 -1.09
N TYR A 297 -6.14 -28.00 -1.55
CA TYR A 297 -7.47 -27.89 -0.95
C TYR A 297 -8.45 -28.74 -1.76
N SER A 298 -9.47 -29.28 -1.08
CA SER A 298 -10.57 -30.00 -1.71
C SER A 298 -11.86 -29.25 -1.45
N PHE A 299 -12.60 -28.96 -2.51
CA PHE A 299 -13.90 -28.31 -2.46
C PHE A 299 -15.00 -29.33 -2.75
N GLU A 300 -16.14 -29.14 -2.08
CA GLU A 300 -17.36 -29.93 -2.26
C GLU A 300 -18.39 -29.09 -3.00
N THR A 301 -19.26 -29.74 -3.77
CA THR A 301 -20.32 -29.07 -4.52
C THR A 301 -21.30 -28.34 -3.62
N MET A 302 -22.00 -27.37 -4.21
CA MET A 302 -23.06 -26.59 -3.58
C MET A 302 -24.14 -27.50 -2.97
N GLU A 303 -24.55 -28.58 -3.64
CA GLU A 303 -25.52 -29.56 -3.10
C GLU A 303 -25.10 -30.09 -1.72
N HIS A 304 -23.82 -30.43 -1.55
CA HIS A 304 -23.30 -30.93 -0.28
C HIS A 304 -23.17 -29.81 0.76
N GLN A 305 -22.60 -28.66 0.36
CA GLN A 305 -22.33 -27.53 1.25
C GLN A 305 -23.60 -26.73 1.64
N LEU A 306 -24.75 -26.92 0.96
CA LEU A 306 -26.04 -26.45 1.46
C LEU A 306 -26.51 -27.26 2.66
N CYS A 307 -26.20 -28.57 2.71
CA CYS A 307 -26.54 -29.47 3.81
C CYS A 307 -25.53 -29.38 4.98
N GLU A 308 -24.22 -29.41 4.69
CA GLU A 308 -23.13 -29.39 5.68
C GLU A 308 -22.18 -28.18 5.46
N PRO A 309 -22.62 -26.94 5.74
CA PRO A 309 -21.90 -25.72 5.38
C PRO A 309 -20.65 -25.46 6.24
N LYS A 310 -19.51 -25.24 5.58
CA LYS A 310 -18.24 -24.80 6.20
C LYS A 310 -18.17 -23.27 6.22
N VAL A 311 -18.84 -22.67 7.20
CA VAL A 311 -19.00 -21.21 7.32
C VAL A 311 -17.75 -20.48 7.85
N LEU A 312 -17.51 -19.27 7.33
CA LEU A 312 -16.63 -18.30 7.98
C LEU A 312 -17.37 -17.64 9.16
N THR A 313 -16.66 -17.37 10.26
CA THR A 313 -17.18 -16.63 11.43
C THR A 313 -16.46 -15.28 11.54
N PRO A 314 -17.06 -14.16 11.10
CA PRO A 314 -16.44 -12.83 11.19
C PRO A 314 -16.52 -12.21 12.59
N ASP A 315 -17.53 -12.61 13.38
CA ASP A 315 -17.79 -12.09 14.72
C ASP A 315 -17.77 -13.24 15.72
N PHE A 316 -16.68 -13.32 16.50
CA PHE A 316 -16.52 -14.36 17.53
C PHE A 316 -17.42 -14.15 18.76
N SER A 317 -18.13 -13.02 18.87
CA SER A 317 -19.19 -12.83 19.88
C SER A 317 -20.53 -13.43 19.45
N LYS A 318 -20.71 -13.75 18.16
CA LYS A 318 -21.95 -14.28 17.56
C LYS A 318 -21.68 -15.47 16.62
N PRO A 319 -21.00 -16.54 17.08
CA PRO A 319 -20.57 -17.67 16.25
C PRO A 319 -21.73 -18.42 15.56
N GLU A 320 -22.95 -18.31 16.07
CA GLU A 320 -24.15 -18.88 15.49
C GLU A 320 -24.73 -18.08 14.30
N ALA A 321 -24.39 -16.79 14.17
CA ALA A 321 -25.00 -15.91 13.17
C ALA A 321 -24.78 -16.36 11.70
N PRO A 322 -23.61 -16.89 11.29
CA PRO A 322 -23.43 -17.40 9.92
C PRO A 322 -24.38 -18.57 9.57
N LEU A 323 -24.66 -19.45 10.54
CA LEU A 323 -25.58 -20.58 10.34
C LEU A 323 -27.05 -20.13 10.35
N GLN A 324 -27.40 -19.14 11.17
CA GLN A 324 -28.73 -18.51 11.13
C GLN A 324 -28.98 -17.81 9.79
N ILE A 325 -27.99 -17.09 9.25
CA ILE A 325 -28.05 -16.46 7.93
C ILE A 325 -28.15 -17.53 6.83
N HIS A 326 -27.38 -18.63 6.91
CA HIS A 326 -27.50 -19.75 5.96
C HIS A 326 -28.92 -20.33 5.92
N ALA A 327 -29.50 -20.64 7.07
CA ALA A 327 -30.88 -21.14 7.17
C ALA A 327 -31.92 -20.12 6.67
N ALA A 328 -31.72 -18.82 6.93
CA ALA A 328 -32.59 -17.76 6.41
C ALA A 328 -32.49 -17.59 4.88
N MET A 329 -31.29 -17.77 4.30
CA MET A 329 -31.11 -17.75 2.85
C MET A 329 -31.74 -18.96 2.18
N LEU A 330 -31.64 -20.17 2.76
CA LEU A 330 -32.33 -21.37 2.26
C LEU A 330 -33.85 -21.15 2.23
N ALA A 331 -34.44 -20.66 3.32
CA ALA A 331 -35.88 -20.36 3.36
C ALA A 331 -36.29 -19.24 2.38
N LEU A 332 -35.37 -18.34 2.00
CA LEU A 332 -35.57 -17.32 0.99
C LEU A 332 -35.53 -17.90 -0.44
N ASP A 333 -34.60 -18.83 -0.71
CA ASP A 333 -34.55 -19.58 -1.97
C ASP A 333 -35.81 -20.43 -2.15
N ASP A 334 -36.22 -21.21 -1.15
CA ASP A 334 -37.44 -22.03 -1.17
C ASP A 334 -38.68 -21.18 -1.50
N PHE A 335 -38.83 -20.04 -0.82
CA PHE A 335 -39.91 -19.07 -1.09
C PHE A 335 -39.85 -18.52 -2.52
N GLN A 336 -38.64 -18.24 -3.03
CA GLN A 336 -38.45 -17.74 -4.38
C GLN A 336 -38.76 -18.80 -5.46
N GLU A 337 -38.52 -20.08 -5.18
CA GLU A 337 -38.89 -21.18 -6.08
C GLU A 337 -40.38 -21.53 -6.02
N GLU A 338 -41.03 -21.52 -4.84
CA GLU A 338 -42.48 -21.75 -4.73
C GLU A 338 -43.31 -20.60 -5.33
N HIS A 339 -42.96 -19.34 -5.04
CA HIS A 339 -43.79 -18.19 -5.38
C HIS A 339 -43.30 -17.36 -6.58
N ASN A 340 -42.14 -17.69 -7.16
CA ASN A 340 -41.52 -16.96 -8.28
C ASN A 340 -41.31 -15.45 -8.01
N ARG A 341 -41.08 -15.07 -6.75
CA ARG A 341 -40.82 -13.70 -6.30
C ARG A 341 -40.09 -13.71 -4.96
N LEU A 342 -39.49 -12.58 -4.59
CA LEU A 342 -39.00 -12.38 -3.22
C LEU A 342 -40.18 -12.06 -2.26
N PRO A 343 -39.97 -12.22 -0.93
CA PRO A 343 -40.90 -11.74 0.09
C PRO A 343 -41.20 -10.25 -0.06
N ASN A 344 -42.38 -9.83 0.39
CA ASN A 344 -42.76 -8.42 0.38
C ASN A 344 -42.01 -7.68 1.50
N ILE A 345 -41.62 -6.42 1.25
CA ILE A 345 -41.00 -5.54 2.25
C ILE A 345 -41.94 -5.41 3.47
N GLY A 346 -41.37 -5.45 4.67
CA GLY A 346 -42.11 -5.59 5.93
C GLY A 346 -43.05 -4.42 6.25
N TYR A 347 -44.35 -4.69 6.29
CA TYR A 347 -45.45 -3.71 6.43
C TYR A 347 -45.55 -2.93 7.77
N LYS A 348 -44.50 -2.90 8.60
CA LYS A 348 -44.56 -2.33 9.96
C LYS A 348 -44.30 -0.82 10.06
N HIS A 349 -43.73 -0.21 9.02
CA HIS A 349 -43.57 1.24 8.90
C HIS A 349 -44.09 1.72 7.54
N THR A 350 -44.49 2.99 7.47
CA THR A 350 -45.16 3.59 6.31
C THR A 350 -44.18 3.83 5.17
N HIS A 351 -43.96 2.80 4.35
CA HIS A 351 -43.11 2.85 3.16
C HIS A 351 -43.95 2.73 1.90
N THR A 352 -44.24 3.87 1.28
CA THR A 352 -44.60 3.93 -0.14
C THR A 352 -43.32 3.74 -0.95
N CYS A 353 -43.27 2.70 -1.78
CA CYS A 353 -42.31 2.60 -2.89
C CYS A 353 -42.49 3.86 -3.75
N THR A 354 -41.46 4.69 -3.89
CA THR A 354 -41.58 6.00 -4.57
C THR A 354 -41.37 5.88 -6.08
N GLY A 355 -40.77 4.77 -6.54
CA GLY A 355 -40.39 4.55 -7.93
C GLY A 355 -39.04 5.18 -8.29
N ASP A 356 -38.28 5.66 -7.29
CA ASP A 356 -36.96 6.27 -7.49
C ASP A 356 -35.80 5.31 -7.19
N ARG A 357 -34.57 5.79 -7.35
CA ARG A 357 -33.36 4.97 -7.25
C ARG A 357 -33.07 4.42 -5.85
N TYR A 358 -33.58 5.04 -4.78
CA TYR A 358 -33.25 4.67 -3.39
C TYR A 358 -34.22 3.64 -2.78
N ASP A 359 -35.22 3.14 -3.52
CA ASP A 359 -36.22 2.19 -2.96
C ASP A 359 -35.60 0.89 -2.41
N GLY A 360 -34.52 0.39 -3.03
CA GLY A 360 -33.76 -0.75 -2.50
C GLY A 360 -33.01 -0.44 -1.19
N LEU A 361 -32.62 0.82 -0.98
CA LEU A 361 -31.99 1.29 0.25
C LEU A 361 -33.05 1.48 1.35
N ARG A 362 -34.18 2.13 1.02
CA ARG A 362 -35.35 2.29 1.92
C ARG A 362 -35.85 0.95 2.45
N ALA A 363 -35.87 -0.08 1.61
CA ALA A 363 -36.26 -1.44 2.01
C ALA A 363 -35.39 -2.03 3.15
N CYS A 364 -34.17 -1.50 3.32
CA CYS A 364 -33.20 -1.95 4.33
C CYS A 364 -33.13 -1.03 5.55
N ILE A 365 -33.12 0.31 5.35
CA ILE A 365 -32.86 1.30 6.42
C ILE A 365 -34.05 2.22 6.74
N GLY A 366 -35.11 2.18 5.94
CA GLY A 366 -36.31 3.01 6.08
C GLY A 366 -36.12 4.46 5.57
N GLU A 367 -37.24 5.06 5.15
CA GLU A 367 -37.29 6.42 4.59
C GLU A 367 -36.60 7.47 5.48
N SER A 368 -36.85 7.46 6.79
CA SER A 368 -36.24 8.42 7.73
C SER A 368 -34.71 8.39 7.68
N MET A 369 -34.10 7.21 7.56
CA MET A 369 -32.65 7.09 7.51
C MET A 369 -32.09 7.53 6.15
N CYS A 370 -32.77 7.23 5.03
CA CYS A 370 -32.44 7.82 3.74
C CYS A 370 -32.45 9.36 3.80
N LEU A 371 -33.49 9.95 4.40
CA LEU A 371 -33.59 11.40 4.56
C LEU A 371 -32.51 12.01 5.47
N GLU A 372 -32.01 11.29 6.48
CA GLU A 372 -30.82 11.75 7.24
C GLU A 372 -29.53 11.66 6.40
N LEU A 373 -29.32 10.59 5.62
CA LEU A 373 -28.18 10.50 4.69
C LEU A 373 -28.16 11.66 3.69
N HIS A 374 -29.33 12.03 3.16
CA HIS A 374 -29.48 13.16 2.23
C HIS A 374 -29.06 14.50 2.86
N LYS A 375 -29.22 14.69 4.18
CA LYS A 375 -28.85 15.94 4.90
C LYS A 375 -27.37 16.04 5.25
N LEU A 376 -26.61 14.96 5.15
CA LEU A 376 -25.23 14.95 5.63
C LEU A 376 -24.34 15.95 4.91
N ARG A 377 -23.45 16.57 5.71
CA ARG A 377 -22.31 17.35 5.24
C ARG A 377 -21.05 16.57 5.57
N VAL A 378 -20.47 15.91 4.57
CA VAL A 378 -19.30 15.05 4.72
C VAL A 378 -18.06 15.80 4.24
N PHE A 379 -16.96 15.69 4.99
CA PHE A 379 -15.64 16.06 4.50
C PHE A 379 -14.80 14.80 4.26
N MET A 380 -14.44 14.53 3.00
CA MET A 380 -13.62 13.39 2.63
C MET A 380 -12.17 13.83 2.34
N VAL A 381 -11.23 13.32 3.11
CA VAL A 381 -9.80 13.66 2.96
C VAL A 381 -9.09 12.57 2.16
N GLY A 382 -8.73 12.89 0.92
CA GLY A 382 -8.10 11.99 -0.04
C GLY A 382 -9.07 11.45 -1.10
N CYS A 383 -8.68 11.57 -2.37
CA CYS A 383 -9.39 11.09 -3.55
C CYS A 383 -8.61 9.94 -4.21
N GLY A 384 -7.85 9.21 -3.39
CA GLY A 384 -7.08 8.03 -3.77
C GLY A 384 -7.95 6.78 -3.97
N ALA A 385 -7.38 5.60 -3.72
CA ALA A 385 -8.06 4.33 -3.98
C ALA A 385 -9.35 4.20 -3.17
N ILE A 386 -9.25 4.38 -1.84
CA ILE A 386 -10.39 4.36 -0.93
C ILE A 386 -11.37 5.49 -1.27
N GLY A 387 -10.87 6.69 -1.61
CA GLY A 387 -11.71 7.85 -1.95
C GLY A 387 -12.58 7.63 -3.18
N CYS A 388 -12.06 6.99 -4.23
CA CYS A 388 -12.85 6.65 -5.42
C CYS A 388 -13.99 5.64 -5.12
N GLU A 389 -13.70 4.60 -4.31
CA GLU A 389 -14.72 3.63 -3.89
C GLU A 389 -15.72 4.25 -2.89
N MET A 390 -15.26 5.18 -2.05
CA MET A 390 -16.09 5.90 -1.09
C MET A 390 -17.07 6.84 -1.82
N LEU A 391 -16.61 7.67 -2.76
CA LEU A 391 -17.46 8.57 -3.55
C LEU A 391 -18.56 7.81 -4.31
N LYS A 392 -18.20 6.68 -4.93
CA LYS A 392 -19.15 5.73 -5.53
C LYS A 392 -20.23 5.31 -4.53
N ASN A 393 -19.85 4.92 -3.32
CA ASN A 393 -20.80 4.52 -2.28
C ASN A 393 -21.63 5.70 -1.76
N LEU A 394 -21.05 6.89 -1.56
CA LEU A 394 -21.78 8.11 -1.17
C LEU A 394 -22.85 8.48 -2.22
N ALA A 395 -22.54 8.32 -3.51
CA ALA A 395 -23.47 8.57 -4.61
C ALA A 395 -24.64 7.58 -4.66
N LEU A 396 -24.39 6.30 -4.38
CA LEU A 396 -25.41 5.25 -4.32
C LEU A 396 -26.26 5.34 -3.03
N LEU A 397 -25.67 5.78 -1.91
CA LEU A 397 -26.34 6.04 -0.64
C LEU A 397 -27.16 7.34 -0.61
N GLY A 398 -27.07 8.17 -1.64
CA GLY A 398 -27.73 9.48 -1.69
C GLY A 398 -27.21 10.47 -0.65
N VAL A 399 -25.91 10.43 -0.33
CA VAL A 399 -25.33 11.33 0.67
C VAL A 399 -25.25 12.77 0.15
N GLY A 400 -25.81 13.72 0.91
CA GLY A 400 -25.67 15.15 0.64
C GLY A 400 -26.67 15.77 -0.33
N LEU A 401 -27.73 15.06 -0.73
CA LEU A 401 -28.73 15.50 -1.72
C LEU A 401 -29.72 16.59 -1.23
N ALA A 402 -29.85 16.81 0.07
CA ALA A 402 -30.89 17.67 0.62
C ALA A 402 -30.54 19.16 0.39
N GLN A 403 -31.15 19.79 -0.61
CA GLN A 403 -30.89 21.16 -1.06
C GLN A 403 -30.58 22.15 0.08
N ASN A 404 -29.49 22.91 -0.06
CA ASN A 404 -28.94 23.87 0.92
C ASN A 404 -28.44 23.26 2.25
N SER A 405 -28.68 21.97 2.53
CA SER A 405 -28.39 21.33 3.82
C SER A 405 -27.39 20.19 3.74
N GLY A 406 -27.44 19.32 2.71
CA GLY A 406 -26.42 18.32 2.41
C GLY A 406 -25.27 18.86 1.55
N GLN A 407 -24.10 18.20 1.61
CA GLN A 407 -22.92 18.47 0.75
C GLN A 407 -21.87 17.36 0.91
N VAL A 408 -21.13 17.01 -0.16
CA VAL A 408 -19.87 16.26 -0.06
C VAL A 408 -18.70 17.17 -0.43
N CYS A 409 -17.97 17.65 0.57
CA CYS A 409 -16.69 18.34 0.36
C CYS A 409 -15.56 17.30 0.33
N MET A 410 -14.61 17.42 -0.60
CA MET A 410 -13.43 16.56 -0.66
C MET A 410 -12.15 17.34 -0.95
N SER A 411 -11.00 16.84 -0.49
CA SER A 411 -9.71 17.47 -0.78
C SER A 411 -8.61 16.44 -1.05
N ASP A 412 -7.90 16.61 -2.17
CA ASP A 412 -6.70 15.87 -2.54
C ASP A 412 -5.77 16.78 -3.36
N PRO A 413 -4.49 16.96 -2.96
CA PRO A 413 -3.55 17.82 -3.68
C PRO A 413 -2.88 17.16 -4.89
N ASP A 414 -3.04 15.86 -5.09
CA ASP A 414 -2.27 15.11 -6.08
C ASP A 414 -2.88 15.16 -7.49
N LEU A 415 -2.02 14.92 -8.48
CA LEU A 415 -2.40 14.62 -9.85
C LEU A 415 -2.56 13.10 -10.07
N ILE A 416 -3.32 12.73 -11.10
CA ILE A 416 -3.56 11.33 -11.48
C ILE A 416 -2.32 10.77 -12.20
N GLU A 417 -1.72 9.72 -11.63
CA GLU A 417 -0.63 8.97 -12.26
C GLU A 417 -1.15 7.77 -13.07
N LYS A 418 -0.36 7.30 -14.05
CA LYS A 418 -0.60 6.00 -14.71
C LYS A 418 -0.65 4.82 -13.73
N SER A 419 0.08 4.89 -12.61
CA SER A 419 0.10 3.86 -11.55
C SER A 419 -1.24 3.72 -10.82
N ASN A 420 -2.13 4.71 -10.93
CA ASN A 420 -3.34 4.84 -10.11
C ASN A 420 -4.51 4.04 -10.70
N LEU A 421 -4.57 3.94 -12.03
CA LEU A 421 -5.73 3.46 -12.80
C LEU A 421 -6.15 2.01 -12.46
N ASN A 422 -5.27 1.18 -11.89
CA ASN A 422 -5.62 -0.21 -11.52
C ASN A 422 -6.52 -0.34 -10.27
N ARG A 423 -6.77 0.77 -9.54
CA ARG A 423 -7.53 0.77 -8.28
C ARG A 423 -8.26 2.10 -7.98
N GLN A 424 -8.22 3.06 -8.89
CA GLN A 424 -8.92 4.35 -8.79
C GLN A 424 -9.85 4.45 -10.00
N PHE A 425 -10.95 3.69 -9.94
CA PHE A 425 -11.76 3.33 -11.11
C PHE A 425 -12.58 4.49 -11.70
N LEU A 426 -12.67 5.63 -10.99
CA LEU A 426 -13.23 6.88 -11.52
C LEU A 426 -12.31 7.54 -12.55
N PHE A 427 -11.02 7.15 -12.61
CA PHE A 427 -10.03 7.75 -13.50
C PHE A 427 -9.85 6.96 -14.79
N ARG A 428 -9.25 7.61 -15.79
CA ARG A 428 -9.05 7.10 -17.16
C ARG A 428 -7.67 7.45 -17.69
N PRO A 429 -7.16 6.79 -18.76
CA PRO A 429 -5.90 7.15 -19.38
C PRO A 429 -5.82 8.62 -19.82
N HIS A 430 -6.95 9.22 -20.25
CA HIS A 430 -7.05 10.63 -20.63
C HIS A 430 -7.21 11.61 -19.44
N HIS A 431 -7.17 11.09 -18.20
CA HIS A 431 -7.17 11.87 -16.96
C HIS A 431 -5.78 11.96 -16.30
N ILE A 432 -4.75 11.32 -16.86
CA ILE A 432 -3.37 11.41 -16.36
C ILE A 432 -2.92 12.89 -16.38
N GLN A 433 -2.26 13.33 -15.29
CA GLN A 433 -1.91 14.74 -14.99
C GLN A 433 -3.07 15.72 -14.72
N LYS A 434 -4.34 15.29 -14.72
CA LYS A 434 -5.43 16.07 -14.10
C LYS A 434 -5.40 15.90 -12.56
N PRO A 435 -5.94 16.85 -11.77
CA PRO A 435 -6.07 16.68 -10.31
C PRO A 435 -7.06 15.59 -9.93
N LYS A 436 -6.78 14.85 -8.85
CA LYS A 436 -7.64 13.74 -8.42
C LYS A 436 -9.02 14.19 -7.97
N SER A 437 -9.12 15.22 -7.12
CA SER A 437 -10.39 15.61 -6.49
C SER A 437 -11.43 16.12 -7.48
N SER A 438 -11.08 17.08 -8.34
CA SER A 438 -12.01 17.62 -9.34
C SER A 438 -12.47 16.54 -10.33
N THR A 439 -11.55 15.72 -10.84
CA THR A 439 -11.92 14.64 -11.77
C THR A 439 -12.65 13.48 -11.08
N ALA A 440 -12.47 13.27 -9.78
CA ALA A 440 -13.30 12.34 -9.01
C ALA A 440 -14.71 12.89 -8.79
N ALA A 441 -14.86 14.19 -8.55
CA ALA A 441 -16.15 14.87 -8.50
C ALA A 441 -16.91 14.74 -9.83
N ASP A 442 -16.28 15.12 -10.95
CA ASP A 442 -16.84 14.99 -12.31
C ASP A 442 -17.39 13.57 -12.57
N ALA A 443 -16.57 12.54 -12.30
CA ALA A 443 -16.93 11.14 -12.50
C ALA A 443 -17.98 10.61 -11.50
N THR A 444 -18.14 11.26 -10.34
CA THR A 444 -19.16 10.93 -9.35
C THR A 444 -20.51 11.56 -9.72
N LEU A 445 -20.51 12.76 -10.29
CA LEU A 445 -21.71 13.41 -10.82
C LEU A 445 -22.31 12.63 -12.01
N GLU A 446 -21.51 11.88 -12.77
CA GLU A 446 -22.09 10.92 -13.72
C GLU A 446 -22.90 9.80 -13.03
N ILE A 447 -22.45 9.33 -11.86
CA ILE A 447 -23.14 8.28 -11.11
C ILE A 447 -24.42 8.86 -10.50
N ASN A 448 -24.34 10.04 -9.90
CA ASN A 448 -25.48 10.73 -9.32
C ASN A 448 -25.44 12.26 -9.56
N PRO A 449 -26.15 12.76 -10.60
CA PRO A 449 -26.19 14.19 -10.93
C PRO A 449 -26.89 15.08 -9.89
N GLU A 450 -27.53 14.48 -8.87
CA GLU A 450 -28.25 15.20 -7.81
C GLU A 450 -27.33 15.64 -6.65
N MET A 451 -26.05 15.24 -6.64
CA MET A 451 -25.12 15.51 -5.54
C MET A 451 -24.52 16.92 -5.60
N GLU A 452 -24.56 17.63 -4.46
CA GLU A 452 -23.74 18.83 -4.25
C GLU A 452 -22.32 18.42 -3.84
N ILE A 453 -21.34 18.62 -4.72
CA ILE A 453 -19.94 18.20 -4.52
C ILE A 453 -18.99 19.40 -4.62
N ASP A 454 -18.15 19.57 -3.58
CA ASP A 454 -17.15 20.64 -3.49
C ASP A 454 -15.74 20.04 -3.45
N ALA A 455 -14.91 20.37 -4.44
CA ALA A 455 -13.66 19.66 -4.74
C ALA A 455 -12.43 20.57 -4.61
N HIS A 456 -11.71 20.43 -3.50
CA HIS A 456 -10.52 21.21 -3.17
C HIS A 456 -9.21 20.54 -3.62
N LEU A 457 -8.18 21.36 -3.85
CA LEU A 457 -6.82 20.96 -4.24
C LEU A 457 -5.79 21.08 -3.09
N ASN A 458 -6.27 21.28 -1.86
CA ASN A 458 -5.40 21.65 -0.74
C ASN A 458 -4.90 20.41 0.01
N LYS A 459 -3.61 20.35 0.35
CA LYS A 459 -3.14 19.39 1.36
C LYS A 459 -3.77 19.75 2.71
N VAL A 460 -4.50 18.81 3.31
CA VAL A 460 -5.10 18.99 4.64
C VAL A 460 -4.00 18.84 5.69
N CYS A 461 -3.54 19.97 6.24
CA CYS A 461 -2.43 20.07 7.19
C CYS A 461 -2.48 21.42 7.95
N PRO A 462 -1.63 21.67 8.96
CA PRO A 462 -1.65 22.94 9.70
C PRO A 462 -1.48 24.20 8.84
N ALA A 463 -0.79 24.09 7.69
CA ALA A 463 -0.60 25.22 6.78
C ALA A 463 -1.87 25.63 6.02
N THR A 464 -2.95 24.83 6.08
CA THR A 464 -4.24 25.10 5.44
C THR A 464 -5.39 25.27 6.45
N GLU A 465 -5.09 25.44 7.74
CA GLU A 465 -6.07 25.75 8.80
C GLU A 465 -6.83 27.07 8.55
N SER A 466 -6.32 28.00 7.74
CA SER A 466 -7.07 29.18 7.32
C SER A 466 -8.32 28.82 6.49
N ILE A 467 -8.26 27.73 5.72
CA ILE A 467 -9.37 27.16 4.95
C ILE A 467 -10.15 26.19 5.86
N TYR A 468 -9.45 25.22 6.44
CA TYR A 468 -10.01 24.14 7.27
C TYR A 468 -10.10 24.53 8.76
N ASN A 469 -10.56 25.75 8.99
CA ASN A 469 -10.76 26.36 10.32
C ASN A 469 -11.96 25.71 11.06
N ASP A 470 -12.15 26.09 12.33
CA ASP A 470 -13.24 25.56 13.15
C ASP A 470 -14.63 25.94 12.62
N LEU A 471 -14.77 27.05 11.87
CA LEU A 471 -16.03 27.41 11.22
C LEU A 471 -16.35 26.47 10.04
N PHE A 472 -15.35 26.01 9.29
CA PHE A 472 -15.52 24.93 8.30
C PHE A 472 -15.97 23.64 9.00
N TYR A 473 -15.20 23.16 9.98
CA TYR A 473 -15.52 21.91 10.70
C TYR A 473 -16.89 21.97 11.40
N SER A 474 -17.28 23.11 11.99
CA SER A 474 -18.55 23.25 12.71
C SER A 474 -19.78 22.85 11.87
N ARG A 475 -19.72 23.10 10.55
CA ARG A 475 -20.79 22.82 9.57
C ARG A 475 -20.87 21.36 9.13
N LEU A 476 -19.85 20.55 9.41
CA LEU A 476 -19.82 19.14 9.03
C LEU A 476 -20.69 18.30 9.97
N HIS A 477 -21.20 17.19 9.45
CA HIS A 477 -21.81 16.14 10.27
C HIS A 477 -20.75 15.10 10.66
N LEU A 478 -19.93 14.65 9.69
CA LEU A 478 -18.85 13.69 9.89
C LEU A 478 -17.70 13.90 8.90
N VAL A 479 -16.55 13.29 9.19
CA VAL A 479 -15.33 13.28 8.38
C VAL A 479 -15.02 11.85 7.96
N VAL A 480 -14.50 11.66 6.75
CA VAL A 480 -14.02 10.36 6.25
C VAL A 480 -12.59 10.50 5.74
N THR A 481 -11.70 9.60 6.13
CA THR A 481 -10.29 9.60 5.68
C THR A 481 -10.00 8.46 4.71
N ALA A 482 -9.41 8.82 3.57
CA ALA A 482 -8.97 7.92 2.50
C ALA A 482 -7.46 8.06 2.26
N LEU A 483 -6.71 8.20 3.36
CA LEU A 483 -5.31 8.61 3.43
C LEU A 483 -4.32 7.44 3.27
N ASP A 484 -3.09 7.74 2.86
CA ASP A 484 -2.02 6.75 2.67
C ASP A 484 -0.88 6.84 3.71
N ASN A 485 -0.93 7.83 4.61
CA ASN A 485 0.09 8.10 5.62
C ASN A 485 -0.52 8.36 7.01
N VAL A 486 0.26 8.12 8.07
CA VAL A 486 -0.19 8.22 9.48
C VAL A 486 -0.23 9.68 9.96
N GLU A 487 0.67 10.54 9.50
CA GLU A 487 0.75 11.95 9.91
C GLU A 487 -0.56 12.70 9.58
N ALA A 488 -1.07 12.56 8.36
CA ALA A 488 -2.32 13.18 7.95
C ALA A 488 -3.53 12.61 8.72
N ARG A 489 -3.56 11.32 9.06
CA ARG A 489 -4.62 10.72 9.90
C ARG A 489 -4.64 11.36 11.28
N ARG A 490 -3.48 11.42 11.95
CA ARG A 490 -3.33 12.02 13.29
C ARG A 490 -3.71 13.50 13.31
N TYR A 491 -3.40 14.24 12.25
CA TYR A 491 -3.86 15.62 12.09
C TYR A 491 -5.38 15.72 11.93
N VAL A 492 -6.00 14.92 11.05
CA VAL A 492 -7.46 14.95 10.84
C VAL A 492 -8.22 14.50 12.09
N ASP A 493 -7.76 13.45 12.80
CA ASP A 493 -8.30 13.03 14.10
C ASP A 493 -8.25 14.16 15.13
N SER A 494 -7.11 14.85 15.27
CA SER A 494 -6.98 15.99 16.19
C SER A 494 -7.95 17.13 15.86
N ARG A 495 -8.15 17.45 14.57
CA ARG A 495 -9.12 18.46 14.12
C ARG A 495 -10.58 18.00 14.34
N SER A 496 -10.88 16.71 14.19
CA SER A 496 -12.19 16.12 14.45
C SER A 496 -12.54 16.10 15.94
N VAL A 497 -11.61 15.71 16.82
CA VAL A 497 -11.78 15.72 18.28
C VAL A 497 -12.02 17.14 18.80
N SER A 498 -11.16 18.09 18.40
CA SER A 498 -11.28 19.50 18.82
C SER A 498 -12.57 20.18 18.34
N ASN A 499 -13.19 19.69 17.26
CA ASN A 499 -14.46 20.19 16.71
C ASN A 499 -15.69 19.30 17.01
N GLN A 500 -15.56 18.24 17.82
CA GLN A 500 -16.64 17.29 18.14
C GLN A 500 -17.31 16.68 16.89
N LYS A 501 -16.51 16.17 15.96
CA LYS A 501 -16.98 15.52 14.73
C LYS A 501 -16.62 14.04 14.71
N ALA A 502 -17.55 13.22 14.25
CA ALA A 502 -17.29 11.81 14.00
C ALA A 502 -16.30 11.65 12.84
N LEU A 503 -15.42 10.67 12.96
CA LEU A 503 -14.40 10.33 11.97
C LEU A 503 -14.53 8.84 11.65
N LEU A 504 -14.52 8.53 10.35
CA LEU A 504 -14.39 7.16 9.84
C LEU A 504 -13.02 7.05 9.16
N ASP A 505 -12.10 6.31 9.78
CA ASP A 505 -10.80 5.98 9.18
C ASP A 505 -10.79 4.56 8.61
N SER A 506 -9.89 4.36 7.67
CA SER A 506 -9.63 3.05 7.09
C SER A 506 -8.29 3.01 6.37
N GLY A 507 -7.73 1.82 6.20
CA GLY A 507 -6.47 1.61 5.51
C GLY A 507 -6.38 0.25 4.83
N THR A 508 -5.51 0.14 3.82
CA THR A 508 -5.23 -1.12 3.12
C THR A 508 -3.73 -1.35 2.94
N MET A 509 -3.31 -2.62 2.97
CA MET A 509 -1.96 -3.06 2.68
C MET A 509 -2.00 -4.41 1.95
N GLY A 510 -1.89 -4.38 0.63
CA GLY A 510 -2.09 -5.56 -0.21
C GLY A 510 -3.51 -6.11 -0.07
N THR A 511 -3.64 -7.36 0.38
CA THR A 511 -4.91 -8.02 0.71
C THR A 511 -5.48 -7.65 2.07
N LYS A 512 -4.72 -6.97 2.93
CA LYS A 512 -5.13 -6.58 4.28
C LYS A 512 -5.92 -5.26 4.24
N GLY A 513 -6.93 -5.15 5.10
CA GLY A 513 -7.69 -3.92 5.29
C GLY A 513 -8.18 -3.78 6.73
N HIS A 514 -8.43 -2.53 7.14
CA HIS A 514 -9.09 -2.21 8.39
C HIS A 514 -10.03 -1.00 8.25
N THR A 515 -11.02 -0.92 9.13
CA THR A 515 -11.89 0.24 9.33
C THR A 515 -12.02 0.56 10.82
N GLU A 516 -11.96 1.84 11.16
CA GLU A 516 -12.06 2.35 12.52
C GLU A 516 -13.10 3.48 12.61
N VAL A 517 -14.02 3.37 13.56
CA VAL A 517 -15.14 4.30 13.73
C VAL A 517 -15.01 5.07 15.05
N ILE A 518 -14.86 6.40 14.92
CA ILE A 518 -14.52 7.31 16.00
C ILE A 518 -15.68 8.29 16.20
N VAL A 519 -16.38 8.20 17.34
CA VAL A 519 -17.65 8.89 17.58
C VAL A 519 -17.58 9.76 18.84
N PRO A 520 -17.90 11.07 18.76
CA PRO A 520 -17.77 12.00 19.89
C PRO A 520 -18.46 11.52 21.15
N ASN A 521 -17.74 11.54 22.27
CA ASN A 521 -18.21 11.18 23.61
C ASN A 521 -18.60 9.70 23.78
N LEU A 522 -18.38 8.84 22.78
CA LEU A 522 -18.58 7.38 22.88
C LEU A 522 -17.26 6.60 22.83
N THR A 523 -16.38 6.89 21.88
CA THR A 523 -15.16 6.08 21.62
C THR A 523 -13.87 6.80 22.06
N GLU A 524 -12.75 6.06 22.12
CA GLU A 524 -11.41 6.64 21.94
C GLU A 524 -11.25 7.23 20.51
N SER A 525 -10.17 7.95 20.26
CA SER A 525 -9.82 8.51 18.93
C SER A 525 -8.54 7.87 18.39
N TYR A 526 -8.25 8.04 17.09
CA TYR A 526 -7.09 7.42 16.42
C TYR A 526 -5.76 7.72 17.14
N ASN A 527 -5.59 8.95 17.65
CA ASN A 527 -4.40 9.35 18.43
C ASN A 527 -4.29 8.70 19.83
N SER A 528 -5.32 8.01 20.31
CA SER A 528 -5.32 7.32 21.62
C SER A 528 -4.54 6.00 21.57
N HIS A 529 -4.37 5.45 20.38
CA HIS A 529 -3.60 4.24 20.11
C HIS A 529 -2.22 4.60 19.53
N ARG A 530 -1.27 3.65 19.60
CA ARG A 530 0.06 3.80 19.03
C ARG A 530 0.38 2.64 18.11
N ASP A 531 0.36 2.92 16.81
CA ASP A 531 0.96 2.03 15.81
C ASP A 531 2.43 1.74 16.17
N PRO A 532 2.95 0.55 15.84
CA PRO A 532 4.38 0.30 15.81
C PRO A 532 5.07 1.34 14.90
N PRO A 533 6.18 1.97 15.33
CA PRO A 533 6.94 2.86 14.46
C PRO A 533 7.55 2.09 13.28
N GLU A 534 7.83 2.78 12.16
CA GLU A 534 8.66 2.19 11.12
C GLU A 534 10.05 1.80 11.69
N GLU A 535 10.58 0.64 11.31
CA GLU A 535 11.94 0.22 11.70
C GLU A 535 12.99 1.09 11.01
N GLU A 536 13.47 2.15 11.67
CA GLU A 536 14.61 2.93 11.19
C GLU A 536 15.89 2.09 11.16
N ILE A 537 16.46 1.90 9.96
CA ILE A 537 17.71 1.16 9.78
C ILE A 537 18.86 1.96 10.42
N PRO A 538 19.60 1.41 11.41
CA PRO A 538 20.62 2.18 12.13
C PRO A 538 21.68 2.79 11.21
N PHE A 539 22.05 4.04 11.46
CA PHE A 539 22.98 4.78 10.60
C PHE A 539 24.35 4.08 10.41
N CYS A 540 24.84 3.34 11.41
CA CYS A 540 26.06 2.53 11.31
C CYS A 540 25.90 1.37 10.31
N THR A 541 24.74 0.71 10.30
CA THR A 541 24.35 -0.35 9.36
C THR A 541 24.32 0.19 7.93
N LEU A 542 23.54 1.26 7.67
CA LEU A 542 23.50 1.90 6.35
C LEU A 542 24.89 2.34 5.87
N LYS A 543 25.69 2.97 6.74
CA LYS A 543 27.00 3.56 6.41
C LYS A 543 28.09 2.51 6.15
N SER A 544 28.18 1.48 6.98
CA SER A 544 29.35 0.58 7.03
C SER A 544 29.05 -0.92 7.05
N PHE A 545 27.85 -1.34 7.48
CA PHE A 545 27.54 -2.75 7.74
C PHE A 545 26.13 -3.15 7.24
N PRO A 546 25.82 -3.04 5.93
CA PRO A 546 24.61 -3.63 5.38
C PRO A 546 24.68 -5.15 5.51
N ALA A 547 23.51 -5.79 5.56
CA ALA A 547 23.36 -7.22 5.83
C ALA A 547 22.35 -7.87 4.89
N ILE A 548 21.28 -7.13 4.58
CA ILE A 548 20.20 -7.43 3.64
C ILE A 548 20.12 -6.34 2.56
N ILE A 549 19.43 -6.61 1.46
CA ILE A 549 19.37 -5.77 0.26
C ILE A 549 18.65 -4.42 0.50
N GLU A 550 17.73 -4.37 1.45
CA GLU A 550 17.02 -3.17 1.91
C GLU A 550 18.01 -2.11 2.43
N HIS A 551 19.07 -2.53 3.13
CA HIS A 551 20.11 -1.64 3.65
C HIS A 551 20.94 -0.98 2.54
N THR A 552 21.13 -1.66 1.40
CA THR A 552 21.90 -1.10 0.27
C THR A 552 21.02 -0.24 -0.63
N ILE A 553 19.73 -0.55 -0.75
CA ILE A 553 18.74 0.28 -1.47
C ILE A 553 18.54 1.61 -0.74
N GLN A 554 18.31 1.61 0.58
CA GLN A 554 18.20 2.85 1.35
C GLN A 554 19.49 3.67 1.28
N TRP A 555 20.67 3.04 1.45
CA TRP A 555 21.95 3.73 1.27
C TRP A 555 22.10 4.36 -0.14
N ALA A 556 21.58 3.70 -1.18
CA ALA A 556 21.63 4.21 -2.55
C ALA A 556 20.67 5.40 -2.73
N ARG A 557 19.45 5.36 -2.18
CA ARG A 557 18.56 6.52 -2.12
C ARG A 557 19.22 7.68 -1.36
N ASP A 558 19.80 7.43 -0.19
CA ASP A 558 20.57 8.45 0.55
C ASP A 558 21.75 9.02 -0.26
N LYS A 559 22.29 8.29 -1.26
CA LYS A 559 23.33 8.82 -2.17
C LYS A 559 22.72 9.67 -3.27
N PHE A 560 21.52 9.33 -3.76
CA PHE A 560 20.76 10.14 -4.71
C PHE A 560 20.38 11.49 -4.08
N GLU A 561 19.60 11.48 -2.99
CA GLU A 561 19.10 12.70 -2.32
C GLU A 561 20.27 13.61 -1.92
N SER A 562 21.33 13.04 -1.34
CA SER A 562 22.52 13.80 -0.97
C SER A 562 23.26 14.39 -2.17
N ALA A 563 23.28 13.74 -3.33
CA ALA A 563 24.00 14.21 -4.51
C ALA A 563 23.20 15.25 -5.32
N PHE A 564 21.92 14.98 -5.57
CA PHE A 564 21.12 15.68 -6.58
C PHE A 564 20.00 16.57 -6.01
N ALA A 565 19.58 16.36 -4.75
CA ALA A 565 18.59 17.20 -4.09
C ALA A 565 19.26 18.16 -3.08
N HIS A 566 19.88 17.61 -2.03
CA HIS A 566 20.33 18.38 -0.86
C HIS A 566 21.49 19.33 -1.19
N LYS A 567 22.47 18.91 -2.01
CA LYS A 567 23.62 19.77 -2.34
C LYS A 567 23.24 20.95 -3.23
N PRO A 568 22.47 20.78 -4.32
CA PRO A 568 21.87 21.89 -5.06
C PRO A 568 21.02 22.81 -4.19
N SER A 569 20.19 22.26 -3.29
CA SER A 569 19.35 23.06 -2.40
C SER A 569 20.16 23.92 -1.42
N ILE A 570 21.20 23.35 -0.79
CA ILE A 570 22.11 24.09 0.10
C ILE A 570 22.89 25.16 -0.69
N TYR A 571 23.33 24.85 -1.91
CA TYR A 571 24.03 25.80 -2.78
C TYR A 571 23.15 27.01 -3.12
N ASN A 572 21.90 26.79 -3.56
CA ASN A 572 20.97 27.87 -3.88
C ASN A 572 20.62 28.70 -2.64
N MET A 573 20.21 28.03 -1.55
CA MET A 573 19.80 28.68 -0.30
C MET A 573 20.92 29.55 0.28
N PHE A 574 22.18 29.14 0.17
CA PHE A 574 23.32 29.94 0.61
C PHE A 574 23.44 31.26 -0.17
N TRP A 575 23.33 31.22 -1.50
CA TRP A 575 23.39 32.44 -2.32
C TRP A 575 22.11 33.28 -2.28
N GLU A 576 20.97 32.72 -1.92
CA GLU A 576 19.73 33.47 -1.66
C GLU A 576 19.69 34.13 -0.28
N THR A 577 20.52 33.68 0.67
CA THR A 577 20.60 34.23 2.04
C THR A 577 21.75 35.23 2.26
N HIS A 578 22.63 35.41 1.28
CA HIS A 578 23.78 36.33 1.36
C HIS A 578 23.70 37.43 0.30
N SER A 579 24.06 38.66 0.68
CA SER A 579 23.83 39.85 -0.15
C SER A 579 24.71 39.95 -1.40
N SER A 580 25.94 39.41 -1.36
CA SER A 580 26.81 39.30 -2.54
C SER A 580 27.96 38.31 -2.30
N ALA A 581 28.64 37.90 -3.37
CA ALA A 581 29.79 37.02 -3.31
C ALA A 581 31.00 37.66 -2.60
N GLU A 582 31.23 38.94 -2.86
CA GLU A 582 32.28 39.76 -2.24
C GLU A 582 32.03 39.93 -0.74
N SER A 583 30.76 40.04 -0.33
CA SER A 583 30.38 40.07 1.08
C SER A 583 30.61 38.72 1.79
N VAL A 584 30.48 37.59 1.09
CA VAL A 584 30.86 36.27 1.63
C VAL A 584 32.39 36.18 1.74
N LEU A 585 33.11 36.57 0.69
CA LEU A 585 34.58 36.55 0.64
C LEU A 585 35.20 37.38 1.78
N GLN A 586 34.78 38.63 1.97
CA GLN A 586 35.31 39.49 3.04
C GLN A 586 35.12 38.90 4.44
N ARG A 587 33.99 38.20 4.66
CA ARG A 587 33.68 37.56 5.95
C ARG A 587 34.52 36.28 6.15
N MET A 588 34.74 35.50 5.09
CA MET A 588 35.69 34.37 5.12
C MET A 588 37.13 34.83 5.37
N GLN A 589 37.60 35.89 4.70
CA GLN A 589 38.93 36.48 4.92
C GLN A 589 39.11 36.97 6.37
N ARG A 590 38.03 37.41 7.04
CA ARG A 590 38.00 37.77 8.48
C ARG A 590 37.89 36.58 9.43
N ARG A 591 37.79 35.35 8.91
CA ARG A 591 37.50 34.11 9.67
C ARG A 591 36.17 34.13 10.43
N GLU A 592 35.17 34.84 9.92
CA GLU A 592 33.80 34.68 10.41
C GLU A 592 33.28 33.29 10.02
N SER A 593 32.68 32.58 10.97
CA SER A 593 32.09 31.26 10.68
C SER A 593 30.82 31.43 9.86
N LEU A 594 30.88 31.06 8.59
CA LEU A 594 29.73 31.01 7.68
C LEU A 594 29.30 29.55 7.48
N GLU A 595 28.14 29.19 8.01
CA GLU A 595 27.61 27.84 7.86
C GLU A 595 27.40 27.50 6.38
N GLY A 596 27.86 26.31 5.97
CA GLY A 596 27.79 25.84 4.58
C GLY A 596 28.81 26.44 3.60
N ALA A 597 29.45 27.59 3.88
CA ALA A 597 30.28 28.32 2.89
C ALA A 597 31.38 27.44 2.25
N PHE A 598 32.17 26.72 3.05
CA PHE A 598 33.20 25.80 2.54
C PHE A 598 32.63 24.67 1.68
N GLN A 599 31.39 24.23 1.92
CA GLN A 599 30.72 23.23 1.08
C GLN A 599 30.26 23.84 -0.25
N VAL A 600 29.78 25.08 -0.23
CA VAL A 600 29.27 25.80 -1.42
C VAL A 600 30.41 26.19 -2.35
N VAL A 601 31.49 26.78 -1.84
CA VAL A 601 32.71 27.06 -2.61
C VAL A 601 33.28 25.78 -3.22
N LYS A 602 33.32 24.68 -2.46
CA LYS A 602 33.83 23.38 -2.93
C LYS A 602 32.89 22.63 -3.89
N LEU A 603 31.65 23.09 -4.05
CA LEU A 603 30.77 22.70 -5.15
C LEU A 603 31.04 23.56 -6.39
N LEU A 604 31.21 24.86 -6.20
CA LEU A 604 31.51 25.84 -7.27
C LEU A 604 32.83 25.52 -7.99
N SER A 605 33.91 25.30 -7.25
CA SER A 605 35.24 24.96 -7.81
C SER A 605 35.33 23.55 -8.42
N ARG A 606 34.36 22.68 -8.12
CA ARG A 606 34.31 21.28 -8.61
C ARG A 606 33.12 21.03 -9.54
N ARG A 607 32.52 22.10 -10.09
CA ARG A 607 31.42 22.02 -11.06
C ARG A 607 31.92 21.42 -12.39
N PRO A 608 31.14 20.56 -13.07
CA PRO A 608 31.41 20.20 -14.45
C PRO A 608 31.09 21.39 -15.37
N SER A 609 31.94 21.62 -16.38
CA SER A 609 31.72 22.61 -17.45
C SER A 609 31.38 21.97 -18.81
N GLN A 610 31.53 20.65 -18.90
CA GLN A 610 31.27 19.81 -20.07
C GLN A 610 30.88 18.40 -19.61
N TRP A 611 30.24 17.61 -20.47
CA TRP A 611 29.61 16.33 -20.11
C TRP A 611 30.63 15.29 -19.60
N GLU A 612 31.84 15.32 -20.16
CA GLU A 612 32.97 14.45 -19.86
C GLU A 612 33.36 14.58 -18.37
N HIS A 613 33.26 15.79 -17.80
CA HIS A 613 33.53 16.05 -16.39
C HIS A 613 32.49 15.33 -15.49
N CYS A 614 31.24 15.20 -15.92
CA CYS A 614 30.23 14.42 -15.21
C CYS A 614 30.59 12.93 -15.18
N ILE A 615 31.07 12.37 -16.30
CA ILE A 615 31.53 10.97 -16.37
C ILE A 615 32.75 10.75 -15.45
N THR A 616 33.69 11.69 -15.45
CA THR A 616 34.82 11.75 -14.51
C THR A 616 34.36 11.73 -13.06
N MET A 617 33.44 12.61 -12.68
CA MET A 617 32.89 12.68 -11.33
C MET A 617 32.21 11.37 -10.94
N ALA A 618 31.45 10.73 -11.83
CA ALA A 618 30.79 9.45 -11.61
C ALA A 618 31.81 8.31 -11.39
N ARG A 619 32.82 8.17 -12.27
CA ARG A 619 33.93 7.22 -12.14
C ARG A 619 34.64 7.36 -10.79
N LEU A 620 34.77 8.59 -10.28
CA LEU A 620 35.37 8.89 -8.98
C LEU A 620 34.46 8.61 -7.79
N LYS A 621 33.13 8.76 -7.93
CA LYS A 621 32.18 8.27 -6.92
C LYS A 621 32.26 6.75 -6.81
N PHE A 622 32.33 6.03 -7.93
CA PHE A 622 32.52 4.57 -7.94
C PHE A 622 33.75 4.16 -7.14
N ASP A 623 34.94 4.68 -7.48
CA ASP A 623 36.16 4.39 -6.73
C ASP A 623 36.09 4.85 -5.26
N LYS A 624 35.31 5.89 -4.94
CA LYS A 624 35.13 6.36 -3.56
C LYS A 624 34.27 5.37 -2.75
N TYR A 625 33.19 4.86 -3.33
CA TYR A 625 32.18 4.10 -2.61
C TYR A 625 32.40 2.58 -2.65
N PHE A 626 32.82 2.02 -3.78
CA PHE A 626 32.87 0.56 -3.98
C PHE A 626 34.28 -0.06 -3.87
N LYS A 627 35.34 0.75 -4.09
CA LYS A 627 36.74 0.32 -3.89
C LYS A 627 37.35 0.89 -2.62
N ARG A 628 37.60 2.21 -2.59
CA ARG A 628 38.41 2.86 -1.55
C ARG A 628 37.73 2.92 -0.18
N LYS A 629 36.40 2.70 -0.10
CA LYS A 629 35.68 2.57 1.17
C LYS A 629 35.70 1.15 1.75
N ALA A 630 35.64 0.11 0.92
CA ALA A 630 35.88 -1.27 1.34
C ALA A 630 37.29 -1.43 1.90
N LEU A 631 38.31 -0.99 1.14
CA LEU A 631 39.72 -1.01 1.56
C LEU A 631 39.95 -0.25 2.89
N GLN A 632 39.32 0.92 3.07
CA GLN A 632 39.42 1.67 4.33
C GLN A 632 38.78 0.91 5.50
N LEU A 633 37.66 0.19 5.26
CA LEU A 633 36.97 -0.56 6.32
C LEU A 633 37.75 -1.83 6.71
N LEU A 634 38.31 -2.56 5.74
CA LEU A 634 39.20 -3.71 5.99
C LEU A 634 40.50 -3.30 6.70
N HIS A 635 41.07 -2.13 6.39
CA HIS A 635 42.21 -1.59 7.16
C HIS A 635 41.81 -1.19 8.58
N SER A 636 40.56 -0.76 8.80
CA SER A 636 40.07 -0.38 10.15
C SER A 636 39.71 -1.61 10.99
N PHE A 637 39.27 -2.69 10.33
CA PHE A 637 38.90 -3.97 10.93
C PHE A 637 39.38 -5.11 10.01
N PRO A 638 40.64 -5.59 10.16
CA PRO A 638 41.14 -6.79 9.49
C PRO A 638 40.22 -8.01 9.64
N LEU A 639 40.30 -8.97 8.72
CA LEU A 639 39.39 -10.13 8.69
C LEU A 639 39.46 -11.00 9.95
N ASP A 640 40.63 -11.04 10.58
CA ASP A 640 40.97 -11.75 11.82
C ASP A 640 40.67 -10.94 13.10
N THR A 641 40.12 -9.73 13.00
CA THR A 641 39.75 -8.90 14.16
C THR A 641 38.80 -9.64 15.08
N ARG A 642 39.13 -9.72 16.37
CA ARG A 642 38.29 -10.33 17.41
C ARG A 642 37.69 -9.31 18.37
N LEU A 643 36.55 -9.67 18.95
CA LEU A 643 35.89 -8.94 20.03
C LEU A 643 36.44 -9.40 21.40
N LYS A 644 36.00 -8.72 22.49
CA LYS A 644 36.51 -8.96 23.86
C LYS A 644 36.17 -10.35 24.43
N ASP A 645 35.15 -10.98 23.88
CA ASP A 645 34.69 -12.35 24.16
C ASP A 645 35.42 -13.41 23.32
N GLY A 646 36.30 -13.00 22.41
CA GLY A 646 37.04 -13.87 21.48
C GLY A 646 36.32 -14.16 20.16
N SER A 647 35.06 -13.73 19.98
CA SER A 647 34.32 -13.89 18.72
C SER A 647 34.95 -13.08 17.58
N LEU A 648 34.62 -13.39 16.32
CA LEU A 648 35.07 -12.59 15.19
C LEU A 648 34.25 -11.31 15.06
N PHE A 649 34.90 -10.21 14.69
CA PHE A 649 34.21 -8.98 14.33
C PHE A 649 33.35 -9.15 13.07
N TRP A 650 33.84 -9.92 12.10
CA TRP A 650 33.18 -10.25 10.84
C TRP A 650 32.42 -11.59 10.94
N GLN A 651 31.33 -11.55 11.71
CA GLN A 651 30.32 -12.61 11.81
C GLN A 651 28.93 -12.00 11.59
N SER A 652 27.91 -12.80 11.24
CA SER A 652 26.55 -12.30 10.97
C SER A 652 26.07 -11.36 12.09
N PRO A 653 25.41 -10.23 11.76
CA PRO A 653 24.99 -9.81 10.42
C PRO A 653 26.07 -9.02 9.64
N LYS A 654 27.31 -8.90 10.15
CA LYS A 654 28.38 -8.07 9.57
C LYS A 654 29.16 -8.84 8.51
N ARG A 655 28.76 -8.68 7.24
CA ARG A 655 29.48 -9.21 6.08
C ARG A 655 30.77 -8.39 5.82
N PRO A 656 31.95 -9.00 5.61
CA PRO A 656 33.17 -8.28 5.24
C PRO A 656 33.08 -7.77 3.78
N PRO A 657 33.52 -6.53 3.47
CA PRO A 657 33.39 -5.98 2.12
C PRO A 657 34.54 -6.38 1.18
N SER A 658 34.20 -6.92 0.02
CA SER A 658 35.11 -7.15 -1.11
C SER A 658 35.21 -5.89 -1.98
N PRO A 659 36.38 -5.24 -2.13
CA PRO A 659 36.53 -4.06 -2.99
C PRO A 659 36.21 -4.37 -4.45
N ILE A 660 35.33 -3.57 -5.07
CA ILE A 660 34.97 -3.75 -6.48
C ILE A 660 35.93 -2.95 -7.38
N GLU A 661 36.59 -3.66 -8.30
CA GLU A 661 37.33 -3.04 -9.41
C GLU A 661 36.39 -2.54 -10.50
N PHE A 662 36.77 -1.44 -11.17
CA PHE A 662 35.99 -0.91 -12.28
C PHE A 662 36.34 -1.63 -13.57
N ASP A 663 35.37 -2.31 -14.17
CA ASP A 663 35.45 -2.87 -15.51
C ASP A 663 34.52 -2.13 -16.50
N LEU A 664 34.81 -2.25 -17.80
CA LEU A 664 33.99 -1.77 -18.90
C LEU A 664 33.11 -2.85 -19.55
N THR A 665 33.36 -4.13 -19.25
CA THR A 665 32.59 -5.28 -19.77
C THR A 665 31.59 -5.87 -18.77
N ASP A 666 31.72 -5.58 -17.46
CA ASP A 666 30.75 -5.94 -16.40
C ASP A 666 29.40 -5.24 -16.63
N ARG A 667 28.49 -5.92 -17.35
CA ARG A 667 27.15 -5.43 -17.69
C ARG A 667 26.24 -5.42 -16.47
N ILE A 668 26.12 -4.25 -15.86
CA ILE A 668 24.96 -3.88 -15.05
C ILE A 668 23.79 -3.60 -16.00
N GLU A 669 22.58 -4.08 -15.69
CA GLU A 669 21.38 -3.82 -16.49
C GLU A 669 20.95 -2.34 -16.40
N THR A 670 21.48 -1.52 -17.30
CA THR A 670 21.19 -0.09 -17.51
C THR A 670 21.35 0.26 -18.99
N ASP A 671 20.59 1.23 -19.51
CA ASP A 671 20.64 1.61 -20.93
C ASP A 671 22.04 2.16 -21.35
N GLU A 672 22.52 1.82 -22.56
CA GLU A 672 23.95 1.52 -22.78
C GLU A 672 24.85 2.66 -23.34
N ASN A 673 24.38 3.90 -23.41
CA ASN A 673 25.04 4.96 -24.19
C ASN A 673 26.06 5.85 -23.42
N VAL A 674 27.31 5.88 -23.92
CA VAL A 674 28.42 6.86 -23.67
C VAL A 674 29.35 6.68 -22.43
N LYS A 675 30.65 6.93 -22.63
CA LYS A 675 31.87 6.72 -21.78
C LYS A 675 32.92 7.78 -22.27
N LYS A 676 34.00 8.32 -21.62
CA LYS A 676 34.81 8.24 -20.36
C LYS A 676 35.79 9.50 -20.40
N PRO A 677 36.87 9.73 -19.58
CA PRO A 677 37.27 9.34 -18.21
C PRO A 677 37.92 10.47 -17.30
N ASP A 678 38.22 10.11 -16.03
CA ASP A 678 39.37 10.54 -15.17
C ASP A 678 39.45 11.80 -14.22
N GLN A 679 39.51 11.46 -12.90
CA GLN A 679 40.47 11.86 -11.82
C GLN A 679 40.22 12.84 -10.61
N MET A 680 40.62 12.32 -9.43
CA MET A 680 40.86 12.84 -8.04
C MET A 680 39.76 13.32 -7.02
N LYS A 681 40.18 13.82 -5.82
CA LYS A 681 39.57 13.47 -4.49
C LYS A 681 39.73 14.56 -3.36
N LEU A 682 39.47 14.17 -2.10
CA LEU A 682 39.90 14.72 -0.78
C LEU A 682 39.23 16.00 -0.17
N SER A 683 39.62 16.33 1.08
CA SER A 683 38.75 16.83 2.18
C SER A 683 39.46 17.56 3.34
N VAL A 684 38.75 18.55 3.90
CA VAL A 684 39.20 19.79 4.59
C VAL A 684 40.23 19.68 5.73
N SER A 685 41.31 20.44 5.59
CA SER A 685 42.25 20.91 6.62
C SER A 685 42.24 22.46 6.74
N SER A 686 43.10 23.04 7.59
CA SER A 686 43.33 24.50 7.66
C SER A 686 43.96 25.12 6.40
N GLU A 687 44.47 24.28 5.49
CA GLU A 687 44.98 24.71 4.19
C GLU A 687 43.83 24.88 3.18
N GLU A 688 42.79 24.05 3.30
CA GLU A 688 41.55 24.16 2.50
C GLU A 688 40.69 25.38 2.88
N GLU A 689 40.93 26.03 4.02
CA GLU A 689 40.37 27.36 4.32
C GLU A 689 40.95 28.44 3.39
N ARG A 690 42.28 28.40 3.14
CA ARG A 690 42.93 29.27 2.16
C ARG A 690 42.58 28.89 0.72
N GLU A 691 42.52 27.59 0.42
CA GLU A 691 42.10 27.08 -0.90
C GLU A 691 40.68 27.56 -1.25
N ALA A 692 39.75 27.56 -0.29
CA ALA A 692 38.39 28.04 -0.49
C ALA A 692 38.32 29.56 -0.71
N ILE A 693 39.11 30.36 0.01
CA ILE A 693 39.18 31.82 -0.21
C ILE A 693 39.65 32.11 -1.65
N ALA A 694 40.74 31.47 -2.10
CA ALA A 694 41.25 31.63 -3.46
C ALA A 694 40.27 31.13 -4.54
N GLN A 695 39.59 30.00 -4.31
CA GLN A 695 38.57 29.46 -5.23
C GLN A 695 37.33 30.36 -5.35
N LEU A 696 36.98 31.11 -4.28
CA LEU A 696 35.92 32.10 -4.33
C LEU A 696 36.37 33.38 -5.05
N GLU A 697 37.60 33.84 -4.83
CA GLU A 697 38.21 34.96 -5.57
C GLU A 697 38.24 34.71 -7.08
N GLU A 698 38.67 33.52 -7.51
CA GLU A 698 38.66 33.10 -8.92
C GLU A 698 37.24 33.04 -9.50
N ALA A 699 36.26 32.50 -8.76
CA ALA A 699 34.88 32.38 -9.22
C ALA A 699 34.13 33.72 -9.26
N ILE A 700 34.52 34.71 -8.45
CA ILE A 700 34.03 36.09 -8.54
C ILE A 700 34.62 36.75 -9.79
N ALA A 701 35.92 36.64 -10.02
CA ALA A 701 36.60 37.23 -11.17
C ALA A 701 36.09 36.74 -12.54
N ALA A 702 35.48 35.56 -12.57
CA ALA A 702 34.91 34.95 -13.77
C ALA A 702 33.37 35.08 -13.92
N ASP A 703 32.69 35.85 -13.06
CA ASP A 703 31.22 35.93 -12.95
C ASP A 703 30.55 34.54 -12.97
N HIS A 704 30.89 33.73 -11.97
CA HIS A 704 30.45 32.34 -11.86
C HIS A 704 29.60 32.04 -10.63
N VAL A 705 29.44 33.02 -9.74
CA VAL A 705 28.67 32.90 -8.49
C VAL A 705 27.16 33.11 -8.72
N THR A 706 26.79 33.78 -9.81
CA THR A 706 25.41 34.08 -10.24
C THR A 706 24.62 32.85 -10.71
N LEU A 707 25.28 31.70 -10.91
CA LEU A 707 24.66 30.45 -11.34
C LEU A 707 23.76 29.84 -10.24
N ARG A 708 22.61 29.27 -10.65
CA ARG A 708 21.75 28.43 -9.81
C ARG A 708 21.88 26.95 -10.20
N MET A 709 21.76 26.05 -9.23
CA MET A 709 21.67 24.61 -9.49
C MET A 709 20.21 24.16 -9.51
N SER A 710 19.86 23.19 -10.36
CA SER A 710 18.54 22.55 -10.31
C SER A 710 18.56 21.36 -9.32
N PRO A 711 17.88 21.43 -8.17
CA PRO A 711 17.66 20.25 -7.34
C PRO A 711 16.72 19.28 -8.04
N LEU A 712 17.08 17.99 -8.08
CA LEU A 712 16.19 16.93 -8.54
C LEU A 712 15.33 16.43 -7.38
N ILE A 713 14.03 16.22 -7.64
CA ILE A 713 13.12 15.52 -6.74
C ILE A 713 13.11 14.04 -7.16
N PHE A 714 13.24 13.11 -6.22
CA PHE A 714 13.22 11.68 -6.52
C PHE A 714 11.81 11.22 -6.95
N GLU A 715 11.57 11.22 -8.26
CA GLU A 715 10.44 10.50 -8.86
C GLU A 715 10.81 9.04 -9.11
N LYS A 716 9.90 8.12 -8.78
CA LYS A 716 10.01 6.67 -8.90
C LYS A 716 9.37 6.10 -10.17
N ASP A 717 8.29 6.73 -10.67
CA ASP A 717 7.37 6.16 -11.66
C ASP A 717 7.56 6.70 -13.09
N ASP A 718 8.34 7.76 -13.26
CA ASP A 718 9.01 8.07 -14.51
C ASP A 718 10.32 7.27 -14.59
N ASP A 719 10.38 6.33 -15.54
CA ASP A 719 11.55 5.46 -15.78
C ASP A 719 12.56 6.09 -16.77
N ALA A 720 12.33 7.31 -17.30
CA ALA A 720 13.22 7.97 -18.28
C ALA A 720 14.23 8.97 -17.66
N ASN A 721 14.01 9.41 -16.42
CA ASN A 721 14.89 10.35 -15.70
C ASN A 721 16.18 9.73 -15.13
N GLY A 722 16.33 8.40 -15.17
CA GLY A 722 17.49 7.67 -14.62
C GLY A 722 17.60 7.64 -13.08
N HIS A 723 16.62 8.15 -12.33
CA HIS A 723 16.62 8.11 -10.86
C HIS A 723 16.61 6.67 -10.33
N MET A 724 15.72 5.84 -10.87
CA MET A 724 15.62 4.42 -10.50
C MET A 724 16.86 3.63 -10.95
N ASP A 725 17.41 3.93 -12.11
CA ASP A 725 18.63 3.32 -12.64
C ASP A 725 19.85 3.61 -11.76
N PHE A 726 19.99 4.86 -11.28
CA PHE A 726 21.02 5.22 -10.30
C PHE A 726 20.87 4.40 -9.00
N VAL A 727 19.65 4.32 -8.44
CA VAL A 727 19.42 3.62 -7.17
C VAL A 727 19.62 2.11 -7.32
N ALA A 728 19.17 1.51 -8.43
CA ALA A 728 19.41 0.10 -8.75
C ALA A 728 20.90 -0.19 -8.91
N ALA A 729 21.61 0.49 -9.82
CA ALA A 729 23.03 0.25 -10.05
C ALA A 729 23.88 0.47 -8.79
N ALA A 730 23.62 1.55 -8.02
CA ALA A 730 24.35 1.84 -6.80
C ALA A 730 24.04 0.86 -5.64
N SER A 731 22.80 0.36 -5.55
CA SER A 731 22.44 -0.69 -4.61
C SER A 731 23.09 -2.01 -4.98
N SER A 732 22.94 -2.47 -6.23
CA SER A 732 23.47 -3.75 -6.71
C SER A 732 25.00 -3.82 -6.62
N LEU A 733 25.71 -2.73 -6.90
CA LEU A 733 27.15 -2.63 -6.64
C LEU A 733 27.47 -2.77 -5.14
N ARG A 734 26.71 -2.11 -4.25
CA ARG A 734 26.92 -2.25 -2.80
C ARG A 734 26.56 -3.65 -2.30
N ALA A 735 25.55 -4.29 -2.86
CA ALA A 735 25.16 -5.66 -2.53
C ALA A 735 26.26 -6.65 -2.93
N ARG A 736 26.78 -6.57 -4.18
CA ARG A 736 27.98 -7.34 -4.60
C ARG A 736 29.18 -7.08 -3.69
N MET A 737 29.42 -5.82 -3.31
CA MET A 737 30.54 -5.43 -2.44
C MET A 737 30.48 -6.09 -1.05
N TYR A 738 29.30 -6.44 -0.54
CA TYR A 738 29.13 -7.11 0.75
C TYR A 738 28.68 -8.58 0.64
N ALA A 739 28.68 -9.19 -0.55
CA ALA A 739 28.09 -10.51 -0.79
C ALA A 739 26.65 -10.63 -0.25
N ILE A 740 25.77 -9.72 -0.68
CA ILE A 740 24.32 -9.72 -0.45
C ILE A 740 23.63 -10.05 -1.78
N GLU A 741 22.54 -10.84 -1.74
CA GLU A 741 21.76 -11.18 -2.94
C GLU A 741 21.15 -9.91 -3.57
N VAL A 742 21.31 -9.76 -4.89
CA VAL A 742 20.96 -8.53 -5.63
C VAL A 742 19.47 -8.51 -5.94
N ALA A 743 18.78 -7.43 -5.57
CA ALA A 743 17.41 -7.16 -6.00
C ALA A 743 17.35 -6.74 -7.48
N ASP A 744 16.28 -7.14 -8.15
CA ASP A 744 15.93 -6.63 -9.48
C ASP A 744 15.42 -5.18 -9.42
N ARG A 745 15.15 -4.58 -10.60
CA ARG A 745 14.57 -3.22 -10.70
C ARG A 745 13.22 -3.12 -9.98
N LEU A 746 12.42 -4.19 -9.95
CA LEU A 746 11.08 -4.19 -9.37
C LEU A 746 11.10 -4.14 -7.83
N LYS A 747 11.84 -5.05 -7.17
CA LYS A 747 12.03 -5.04 -5.71
C LYS A 747 12.75 -3.75 -5.29
N THR A 748 13.71 -3.29 -6.09
CA THR A 748 14.37 -1.99 -5.85
C THR A 748 13.39 -0.82 -5.92
N LYS A 749 12.53 -0.74 -6.94
CA LYS A 749 11.49 0.31 -7.09
C LYS A 749 10.50 0.32 -5.93
N ARG A 750 10.14 -0.85 -5.38
CA ARG A 750 9.29 -0.95 -4.18
C ARG A 750 9.94 -0.31 -2.96
N ILE A 751 11.16 -0.74 -2.64
CA ILE A 751 11.86 -0.35 -1.41
C ILE A 751 12.30 1.12 -1.50
N ALA A 752 12.94 1.52 -2.61
CA ALA A 752 13.39 2.89 -2.82
C ALA A 752 12.23 3.89 -2.87
N GLY A 753 11.12 3.52 -3.53
CA GLY A 753 9.92 4.35 -3.65
C GLY A 753 8.95 4.28 -2.47
N LYS A 754 9.25 3.52 -1.40
CA LYS A 754 8.32 3.19 -0.31
C LYS A 754 6.91 2.77 -0.81
N ILE A 755 6.85 1.96 -1.86
CA ILE A 755 5.59 1.64 -2.54
C ILE A 755 4.76 0.65 -1.72
N ILE A 756 3.75 1.15 -1.01
CA ILE A 756 2.73 0.35 -0.33
C ILE A 756 1.97 -0.51 -1.38
N PRO A 757 1.99 -1.86 -1.27
CA PRO A 757 1.23 -2.74 -2.17
C PRO A 757 -0.28 -2.51 -2.03
N ALA A 758 -1.03 -2.56 -3.14
CA ALA A 758 -2.47 -2.27 -3.13
C ALA A 758 -3.23 -2.93 -4.29
N ILE A 759 -4.46 -3.36 -4.02
CA ILE A 759 -5.38 -4.00 -4.97
C ILE A 759 -6.81 -3.46 -4.80
N ALA A 760 -7.59 -3.44 -5.88
CA ALA A 760 -8.94 -2.89 -5.89
C ALA A 760 -9.91 -3.64 -4.95
N THR A 761 -9.76 -4.97 -4.80
CA THR A 761 -10.67 -5.80 -3.97
C THR A 761 -10.64 -5.41 -2.48
N ALA A 762 -9.46 -5.30 -1.87
CA ALA A 762 -9.32 -4.84 -0.49
C ALA A 762 -9.77 -3.38 -0.32
N THR A 763 -9.59 -2.55 -1.35
CA THR A 763 -10.03 -1.15 -1.36
C THR A 763 -11.57 -1.05 -1.32
N ALA A 764 -12.26 -1.82 -2.17
CA ALA A 764 -13.72 -1.84 -2.24
C ALA A 764 -14.35 -2.45 -0.97
N ALA A 765 -13.75 -3.52 -0.42
CA ALA A 765 -14.20 -4.13 0.84
C ALA A 765 -14.11 -3.14 2.02
N VAL A 766 -12.99 -2.41 2.15
CA VAL A 766 -12.83 -1.33 3.12
C VAL A 766 -13.90 -0.24 2.95
N ALA A 767 -14.09 0.27 1.73
CA ALA A 767 -15.07 1.33 1.50
C ALA A 767 -16.51 0.88 1.78
N GLY A 768 -16.85 -0.39 1.51
CA GLY A 768 -18.12 -1.00 1.89
C GLY A 768 -18.34 -1.03 3.40
N LEU A 769 -17.34 -1.47 4.17
CA LEU A 769 -17.38 -1.48 5.65
C LEU A 769 -17.52 -0.08 6.23
N VAL A 770 -16.76 0.90 5.74
CA VAL A 770 -16.90 2.33 6.12
C VAL A 770 -18.32 2.84 5.85
N SER A 771 -18.95 2.39 4.76
CA SER A 771 -20.32 2.79 4.39
C SER A 771 -21.37 2.27 5.36
N LEU A 772 -21.16 1.09 5.96
CA LEU A 772 -22.06 0.53 6.98
C LEU A 772 -21.97 1.32 8.30
N GLU A 773 -20.75 1.65 8.75
CA GLU A 773 -20.59 2.49 9.94
C GLU A 773 -21.07 3.93 9.71
N LEU A 774 -20.96 4.46 8.48
CA LEU A 774 -21.51 5.79 8.11
C LEU A 774 -23.02 5.88 8.34
N VAL A 775 -23.79 4.84 7.98
CA VAL A 775 -25.24 4.80 8.24
C VAL A 775 -25.52 4.83 9.76
N LYS A 776 -24.74 4.12 10.57
CA LYS A 776 -24.87 4.11 12.03
C LYS A 776 -24.53 5.45 12.67
N VAL A 777 -23.46 6.11 12.20
CA VAL A 777 -23.08 7.46 12.66
C VAL A 777 -24.16 8.48 12.30
N ALA A 778 -24.66 8.44 11.07
CA ALA A 778 -25.72 9.33 10.60
C ALA A 778 -27.06 9.11 11.34
N GLY A 779 -27.37 7.86 11.72
CA GLY A 779 -28.57 7.50 12.47
C GLY A 779 -28.48 7.74 13.98
N GLY A 780 -27.32 8.20 14.50
CA GLY A 780 -27.13 8.46 15.93
C GLY A 780 -27.19 7.20 16.81
N TYR A 781 -26.70 6.06 16.30
CA TYR A 781 -26.73 4.78 17.01
C TYR A 781 -25.87 4.80 18.29
N GLY A 782 -26.19 3.92 19.24
CA GLY A 782 -25.43 3.77 20.50
C GLY A 782 -24.11 3.01 20.34
N PHE A 783 -23.22 3.13 21.32
CA PHE A 783 -21.87 2.56 21.34
C PHE A 783 -21.80 1.08 20.87
N GLU A 784 -22.66 0.22 21.43
CA GLU A 784 -22.74 -1.23 21.15
C GLU A 784 -23.06 -1.57 19.68
N SER A 785 -23.48 -0.60 18.86
CA SER A 785 -23.72 -0.80 17.43
C SER A 785 -22.45 -0.67 16.58
N PHE A 786 -21.43 0.05 17.05
CA PHE A 786 -20.24 0.40 16.26
C PHE A 786 -19.20 -0.72 16.28
N ASN A 787 -18.67 -1.05 15.11
CA ASN A 787 -17.70 -2.13 14.95
C ASN A 787 -16.49 -1.64 14.13
N ASN A 788 -15.30 -1.78 14.72
CA ASN A 788 -14.06 -1.79 13.96
C ASN A 788 -13.95 -3.15 13.25
N CYS A 789 -13.34 -3.18 12.07
CA CYS A 789 -13.18 -4.40 11.28
C CYS A 789 -11.72 -4.55 10.84
N PHE A 790 -11.20 -5.78 10.88
CA PHE A 790 -9.87 -6.15 10.40
C PHE A 790 -9.98 -7.38 9.49
N PHE A 791 -9.36 -7.35 8.31
CA PHE A 791 -9.39 -8.51 7.40
C PHE A 791 -8.08 -8.70 6.63
N ASN A 792 -7.88 -9.91 6.10
CA ASN A 792 -6.82 -10.21 5.14
C ASN A 792 -7.31 -11.18 4.06
N LEU A 793 -7.64 -10.67 2.86
CA LEU A 793 -8.22 -11.46 1.76
C LEU A 793 -7.28 -12.54 1.17
N ALA A 794 -6.03 -12.66 1.63
CA ALA A 794 -5.16 -13.78 1.27
C ALA A 794 -5.44 -15.06 2.08
N ILE A 795 -6.24 -14.96 3.15
CA ILE A 795 -6.61 -16.04 4.08
C ILE A 795 -8.10 -15.88 4.45
N PRO A 796 -8.78 -16.93 4.97
CA PRO A 796 -10.17 -16.80 5.43
C PRO A 796 -10.25 -16.08 6.79
N VAL A 797 -9.89 -14.80 6.82
CA VAL A 797 -9.91 -13.97 8.05
C VAL A 797 -10.58 -12.62 7.78
N VAL A 798 -11.74 -12.45 8.41
CA VAL A 798 -12.40 -11.18 8.73
C VAL A 798 -12.67 -11.24 10.23
N VAL A 799 -12.45 -10.15 10.95
CA VAL A 799 -12.68 -10.04 12.39
C VAL A 799 -13.36 -8.71 12.69
N LEU A 800 -14.55 -8.77 13.26
CA LEU A 800 -15.24 -7.63 13.87
C LEU A 800 -14.84 -7.51 15.34
N THR A 801 -14.67 -6.27 15.79
CA THR A 801 -14.35 -5.92 17.18
C THR A 801 -15.10 -4.65 17.57
N GLU A 802 -15.62 -4.58 18.79
CA GLU A 802 -16.15 -3.34 19.35
C GLU A 802 -15.10 -2.21 19.29
N ALA A 803 -15.55 -0.97 19.06
CA ALA A 803 -14.67 0.19 19.16
C ALA A 803 -14.20 0.39 20.61
N ALA A 804 -13.02 0.96 20.84
CA ALA A 804 -12.55 1.23 22.20
C ALA A 804 -13.44 2.30 22.87
N PRO A 805 -14.02 2.08 24.06
CA PRO A 805 -14.88 3.04 24.74
C PRO A 805 -14.08 4.22 25.30
N VAL A 806 -14.66 5.42 25.27
CA VAL A 806 -13.97 6.64 25.72
C VAL A 806 -13.51 6.54 27.18
N ARG A 807 -12.20 6.73 27.41
CA ARG A 807 -11.66 6.80 28.79
C ARG A 807 -12.01 8.12 29.44
N LYS A 808 -12.61 8.03 30.64
CA LYS A 808 -12.81 9.18 31.54
C LYS A 808 -11.78 9.12 32.68
N THR A 809 -11.11 10.24 32.90
CA THR A 809 -10.16 10.45 33.99
C THR A 809 -10.85 11.24 35.09
N GLN A 810 -10.92 10.68 36.30
CA GLN A 810 -11.47 11.39 37.46
C GLN A 810 -10.45 12.41 38.00
N ILE A 811 -10.90 13.63 38.31
CA ILE A 811 -10.12 14.68 39.00
C ILE A 811 -10.57 14.79 40.46
N ARG A 812 -11.88 14.82 40.70
CA ARG A 812 -12.55 14.93 42.00
C ARG A 812 -13.88 14.16 41.94
N GLU A 813 -14.56 13.91 43.05
CA GLU A 813 -15.82 13.14 43.09
C GLU A 813 -16.88 13.64 42.08
N ASP A 814 -16.94 14.95 41.87
CA ASP A 814 -17.86 15.67 40.99
C ASP A 814 -17.29 16.02 39.60
N ILE A 815 -15.98 15.82 39.36
CA ILE A 815 -15.31 16.23 38.12
C ILE A 815 -14.52 15.08 37.49
N SER A 816 -14.88 14.76 36.25
CA SER A 816 -14.12 13.88 35.35
C SER A 816 -14.00 14.53 33.96
N PHE A 817 -13.06 14.06 33.14
CA PHE A 817 -12.92 14.49 31.75
C PHE A 817 -12.41 13.35 30.85
N SER A 818 -12.72 13.44 29.56
CA SER A 818 -12.24 12.58 28.48
C SER A 818 -11.51 13.38 27.41
N ILE A 819 -11.07 12.71 26.34
CA ILE A 819 -10.50 13.38 25.15
C ILE A 819 -11.50 14.28 24.41
N TRP A 820 -12.81 14.09 24.62
CA TRP A 820 -13.86 14.90 23.98
C TRP A 820 -14.34 16.07 24.85
N ASP A 821 -14.05 16.06 26.16
CA ASP A 821 -14.51 17.12 27.06
C ASP A 821 -13.71 18.42 26.88
N ARG A 822 -14.42 19.55 26.78
CA ARG A 822 -13.82 20.88 26.61
C ARG A 822 -14.41 21.88 27.59
N TRP A 823 -13.56 22.48 28.41
CA TRP A 823 -13.92 23.64 29.23
C TRP A 823 -13.85 24.92 28.39
N VAL A 824 -14.87 25.77 28.50
CA VAL A 824 -15.09 26.94 27.65
C VAL A 824 -15.26 28.17 28.53
N VAL A 825 -14.20 28.97 28.59
CA VAL A 825 -14.20 30.29 29.22
C VAL A 825 -14.44 31.34 28.15
N CYS A 826 -15.50 32.12 28.29
CA CYS A 826 -15.79 33.25 27.39
C CYS A 826 -15.07 34.51 27.90
N GLY A 827 -14.46 35.26 26.98
CA GLY A 827 -13.73 36.50 27.30
C GLY A 827 -14.04 37.65 26.33
N HIS A 828 -13.39 38.78 26.55
CA HIS A 828 -13.46 40.01 25.76
C HIS A 828 -12.05 40.42 25.30
N GLN A 829 -11.91 41.51 24.52
CA GLN A 829 -10.59 41.93 23.98
C GLN A 829 -9.57 42.37 25.05
N ASP A 830 -10.05 42.73 26.24
CA ASP A 830 -9.27 43.14 27.42
C ASP A 830 -9.08 42.02 28.45
N PHE A 831 -9.47 40.77 28.11
CA PHE A 831 -9.50 39.65 29.03
C PHE A 831 -8.10 39.10 29.34
N THR A 832 -7.50 39.60 30.42
CA THR A 832 -6.13 39.24 30.81
C THR A 832 -6.00 37.77 31.22
N LEU A 833 -4.76 37.27 31.22
CA LEU A 833 -4.42 35.95 31.73
C LEU A 833 -4.85 35.75 33.21
N SER A 834 -4.93 36.80 34.01
CA SER A 834 -5.52 36.74 35.36
C SER A 834 -7.05 36.63 35.35
N ASN A 835 -7.73 37.22 34.36
CA ASN A 835 -9.18 37.03 34.19
C ASN A 835 -9.49 35.58 33.78
N PHE A 836 -8.71 35.01 32.85
CA PHE A 836 -8.82 33.59 32.48
C PHE A 836 -8.64 32.67 33.69
N ILE A 837 -7.58 32.87 34.48
CA ILE A 837 -7.29 32.04 35.67
C ILE A 837 -8.41 32.13 36.71
N ASN A 838 -8.94 33.34 36.98
CA ASN A 838 -10.06 33.51 37.90
C ASN A 838 -11.35 32.90 37.35
N ALA A 839 -11.66 33.06 36.06
CA ALA A 839 -12.83 32.48 35.43
C ALA A 839 -12.80 30.94 35.45
N VAL A 840 -11.65 30.29 35.25
CA VAL A 840 -11.54 28.83 35.43
C VAL A 840 -11.81 28.43 36.89
N ARG A 841 -11.31 29.18 37.87
CA ARG A 841 -11.57 28.93 39.30
C ARG A 841 -13.05 29.09 39.63
N GLU A 842 -13.71 30.13 39.13
CA GLU A 842 -15.11 30.45 39.41
C GLU A 842 -16.09 29.53 38.68
N GLN A 843 -15.82 29.19 37.42
CA GLN A 843 -16.71 28.39 36.56
C GLN A 843 -16.55 26.88 36.77
N TYR A 844 -15.35 26.40 37.13
CA TYR A 844 -15.04 24.97 37.23
C TYR A 844 -14.52 24.52 38.60
N GLY A 845 -14.25 25.44 39.55
CA GLY A 845 -13.77 25.07 40.88
C GLY A 845 -12.39 24.43 40.91
N ILE A 846 -11.50 24.84 39.98
CA ILE A 846 -10.17 24.29 39.74
C ILE A 846 -9.13 25.42 39.73
N GLU A 847 -7.96 25.19 40.33
CA GLU A 847 -6.83 26.15 40.36
C GLU A 847 -5.83 25.87 39.22
N PRO A 848 -5.65 26.79 38.24
CA PRO A 848 -4.71 26.60 37.13
C PRO A 848 -3.24 26.73 37.58
N THR A 849 -2.59 25.60 37.84
CA THR A 849 -1.15 25.55 38.20
C THR A 849 -0.20 25.80 37.03
N MET A 850 -0.70 25.71 35.79
CA MET A 850 0.04 26.03 34.56
C MET A 850 -0.95 26.39 33.44
N VAL A 851 -0.55 27.30 32.55
CA VAL A 851 -1.28 27.61 31.30
C VAL A 851 -0.30 27.56 30.12
N VAL A 852 -0.64 26.79 29.08
CA VAL A 852 0.19 26.58 27.88
C VAL A 852 -0.66 26.79 26.63
N HIS A 853 -0.10 27.39 25.59
CA HIS A 853 -0.72 27.52 24.27
C HIS A 853 0.20 26.89 23.21
N GLY A 854 -0.21 25.76 22.65
CA GLY A 854 0.66 24.91 21.83
C GLY A 854 1.90 24.48 22.63
N VAL A 855 3.09 24.85 22.16
CA VAL A 855 4.37 24.63 22.88
C VAL A 855 4.78 25.78 23.80
N LYS A 856 4.01 26.88 23.88
CA LYS A 856 4.39 28.09 24.62
C LYS A 856 3.79 28.10 26.02
N MET A 857 4.63 27.98 27.05
CA MET A 857 4.22 28.15 28.45
C MET A 857 3.89 29.63 28.73
N LEU A 858 2.60 29.95 28.87
CA LEU A 858 2.11 31.31 29.13
C LEU A 858 2.27 31.66 30.61
N TYR A 859 1.82 30.78 31.50
CA TYR A 859 1.90 30.94 32.96
C TYR A 859 2.39 29.66 33.63
N VAL A 860 3.35 29.82 34.54
CA VAL A 860 3.82 28.80 35.48
C VAL A 860 4.25 29.57 36.74
N PRO A 861 3.64 29.37 37.92
CA PRO A 861 3.87 30.20 39.11
C PRO A 861 5.34 30.26 39.56
N VAL A 862 6.08 29.15 39.36
CA VAL A 862 7.49 29.00 39.76
C VAL A 862 8.49 29.55 38.73
N MET A 863 8.05 29.96 37.54
CA MET A 863 8.96 30.49 36.51
C MET A 863 9.19 32.00 36.66
N PRO A 864 10.45 32.47 36.82
CA PRO A 864 10.76 33.89 36.93
C PRO A 864 10.16 34.73 35.80
N GLY A 865 9.42 35.77 36.16
CA GLY A 865 8.78 36.69 35.22
C GLY A 865 7.43 36.24 34.65
N HIS A 866 7.01 34.97 34.78
CA HIS A 866 5.67 34.55 34.32
C HIS A 866 4.55 35.28 35.08
N ASN A 867 4.75 35.57 36.38
CA ASN A 867 3.82 36.37 37.19
C ASN A 867 3.62 37.82 36.66
N LYS A 868 4.55 38.36 35.86
CA LYS A 868 4.36 39.66 35.20
C LYS A 868 3.37 39.59 34.04
N ARG A 869 3.15 38.41 33.46
CA ARG A 869 2.23 38.19 32.32
C ARG A 869 0.77 38.08 32.74
N LEU A 870 0.47 37.94 34.03
CA LEU A 870 -0.91 37.88 34.54
C LEU A 870 -1.76 39.11 34.16
N LYS A 871 -1.12 40.27 33.94
CA LYS A 871 -1.77 41.52 33.51
C LYS A 871 -1.75 41.75 31.98
N LEU A 872 -1.28 40.77 31.21
CA LEU A 872 -1.32 40.83 29.74
C LEU A 872 -2.61 40.17 29.24
N THR A 873 -3.14 40.76 28.17
CA THR A 873 -4.13 40.21 27.25
C THR A 873 -3.43 39.28 26.26
#